data_AF-A0A8H6D3J6-F1
#
_entry.id   AF-A0A8H6D3J6-F1
#
_cell.length_a   1.000
_cell.length_b   1.000
_cell.length_c   1.000
_cell.angle_alpha   90.00
_cell.angle_beta   90.00
_cell.angle_gamma   90.00
#
_symmetry.space_group_name_H-M   'P 1'
#
loop_
_entity.id
_entity.type
_entity.pdbx_description
1 polymer ?
#
loop_
_entity_poly.entity_id
_entity_poly.type
_entity_poly.pdbx_seq_one_letter_code
_entity_poly.pdbx_strand_id
1 'polypeptide(L)'
;MFRSSLRRCATQARSAATAALFTQTRTALPAVRRQVLTGHSSIAAISRIASITRAYSTEAAAEQNENESESTPSAEAEPEVRFADLQGIHPNLLKPIIDDMKYDTMTPVQAKTIQPALKGTDIVAQAKTGTGKTIAFLLPLLQRMIEEDSTLADRSARRQARSDDIRGVILSPTRELAEQIAVEARRLVSHTGLVVQCAVGGTDKRGMLNQTRRQGCHLLVATPGRLNDLLQDPGSGIDAPNLAALVLDEADRMLDVGFERELNEIIKCLPKPEEKVRQTMLVSATIPDSVIRLARNMVRANDFEFVQTIPENESLTHDKVPQHIVPVSGWSQVFPTLFELLEREAATIRETPGAMPLKAIVYFNTTALVELAGELFYQQRQNAKNDGTPYFSSYVMQSKLSQQQRQRAADRFREARSGVLLSSDVTARGMDFPNVTHVIQIDTPRERESYIHRLGRTGRQNKEGQGWLILPNSSVRSARKMLQGLPIQQNSSLSSAETDVAGGETTPHHEKTKALFGTLPRSILATAYTSMFGMATDKATIAEEVNEWTRLGWGWEKPPSVSYPWAQKMGLANAPGMHFSEAGQRFGDRSGGRFGDRSDGYSSRESSDPFDSMASNARRDDHGRGRSGGFGRGGSSGGRSGGFGGSRSGGYGGGRSGGYGGGRGGDRSSGGRSGGYGGRSSF
;
A
#
# COMPACT_ATOMS: atom_id res chain seq x y z
N MET A 1 -2.33 20.90 56.81
CA MET A 1 -1.51 21.99 56.24
C MET A 1 -2.10 22.31 54.87
N PHE A 2 -3.19 23.07 54.76
CA PHE A 2 -3.30 24.54 54.88
C PHE A 2 -2.54 25.34 53.80
N ARG A 3 -3.33 25.89 52.85
CA ARG A 3 -3.22 27.23 52.21
C ARG A 3 -1.97 27.60 51.38
N SER A 4 -2.00 28.26 50.23
CA SER A 4 -2.99 28.77 49.25
C SER A 4 -2.26 29.84 48.39
N SER A 5 -2.89 30.33 47.31
CA SER A 5 -2.85 31.74 46.82
C SER A 5 -1.53 32.35 46.26
N LEU A 6 -1.51 33.38 45.38
CA LEU A 6 -2.39 33.88 44.29
C LEU A 6 -1.76 35.18 43.68
N ARG A 7 -2.27 35.63 42.50
CA ARG A 7 -2.16 36.99 41.87
C ARG A 7 -0.81 37.39 41.25
N ARG A 8 -0.68 37.75 39.96
CA ARG A 8 -1.36 38.74 39.07
C ARG A 8 -0.86 40.21 39.15
N CYS A 9 -0.56 40.75 37.95
CA CYS A 9 -0.80 42.12 37.43
C CYS A 9 0.20 43.27 37.66
N ALA A 10 0.90 43.62 36.57
CA ALA A 10 0.79 44.86 35.76
C ALA A 10 1.03 46.28 36.36
N THR A 11 1.93 47.03 35.70
CA THR A 11 1.88 48.47 35.34
C THR A 11 3.01 48.74 34.33
N GLN A 12 2.75 49.15 33.07
CA GLN A 12 2.41 50.47 32.51
C GLN A 12 3.60 51.43 32.22
N ALA A 13 3.51 52.09 31.06
CA ALA A 13 4.59 52.81 30.38
C ALA A 13 4.70 54.31 30.74
N ARG A 14 5.84 54.93 30.39
CA ARG A 14 5.96 56.39 30.13
C ARG A 14 6.95 56.73 29.00
N SER A 15 6.37 57.23 27.90
CA SER A 15 6.63 58.53 27.27
C SER A 15 8.04 59.01 26.85
N ALA A 16 8.14 59.27 25.54
CA ALA A 16 8.48 60.58 24.92
C ALA A 16 9.95 61.03 24.70
N ALA A 17 10.37 60.88 23.43
CA ALA A 17 10.70 61.94 22.47
C ALA A 17 11.79 63.00 22.74
N THR A 18 12.70 63.16 21.77
CA THR A 18 13.34 64.42 21.39
C THR A 18 13.66 64.38 19.87
N ALA A 19 13.79 65.53 19.19
CA ALA A 19 13.52 65.63 17.75
C ALA A 19 14.54 66.45 16.91
N ALA A 20 14.48 66.23 15.59
CA ALA A 20 14.86 67.12 14.47
C ALA A 20 16.38 67.44 14.29
N LEU A 21 16.94 67.60 13.07
CA LEU A 21 16.53 68.49 11.97
C LEU A 21 17.09 68.10 10.58
N PHE A 22 16.33 68.53 9.57
CA PHE A 22 16.51 68.62 8.11
C PHE A 22 17.90 68.86 7.48
N THR A 23 18.04 68.41 6.23
CA THR A 23 18.30 69.32 5.08
C THR A 23 17.81 68.74 3.74
N GLN A 24 17.48 69.61 2.78
CA GLN A 24 16.93 69.26 1.44
C GLN A 24 17.90 69.64 0.33
N THR A 25 17.86 68.92 -0.80
CA THR A 25 18.05 69.52 -2.15
C THR A 25 17.04 68.93 -3.13
N ARG A 26 16.64 69.73 -4.12
CA ARG A 26 15.52 69.49 -5.06
C ARG A 26 16.00 69.68 -6.51
N THR A 27 15.10 69.45 -7.48
CA THR A 27 15.23 69.70 -8.94
C THR A 27 15.95 68.62 -9.76
N ALA A 28 15.55 68.26 -10.99
CA ALA A 28 14.30 68.53 -11.73
C ALA A 28 14.03 67.42 -12.80
N LEU A 29 12.80 67.35 -13.30
CA LEU A 29 12.41 66.56 -14.48
C LEU A 29 12.84 67.25 -15.79
N PRO A 30 13.00 66.50 -16.88
CA PRO A 30 12.12 66.75 -18.03
C PRO A 30 11.51 65.47 -18.63
N ALA A 31 10.60 65.64 -19.58
CA ALA A 31 9.69 64.60 -20.05
C ALA A 31 9.90 64.16 -21.52
N VAL A 32 9.55 62.91 -21.81
CA VAL A 32 9.12 62.35 -23.12
C VAL A 32 10.10 62.45 -24.30
N ARG A 33 10.59 61.27 -24.77
CA ARG A 33 10.23 60.79 -26.12
C ARG A 33 10.29 59.28 -26.27
N ARG A 34 9.37 58.76 -27.09
CA ARG A 34 9.16 57.34 -27.42
C ARG A 34 10.00 56.98 -28.65
N GLN A 35 10.83 55.95 -28.58
CA GLN A 35 11.40 55.33 -29.77
C GLN A 35 11.58 53.82 -29.56
N VAL A 36 11.04 53.05 -30.51
CA VAL A 36 11.22 51.59 -30.62
C VAL A 36 12.56 51.33 -31.28
N LEU A 37 13.35 50.40 -30.75
CA LEU A 37 14.34 49.67 -31.54
C LEU A 37 14.56 48.26 -30.97
N THR A 38 14.90 47.35 -31.86
CA THR A 38 14.88 45.90 -31.68
C THR A 38 16.20 45.36 -31.15
N GLY A 39 16.14 44.37 -30.25
CA GLY A 39 17.27 43.54 -29.87
C GLY A 39 16.85 42.07 -29.84
N HIS A 40 17.31 41.27 -30.79
CA HIS A 40 17.07 39.84 -30.80
C HIS A 40 18.01 39.14 -29.80
N SER A 41 17.45 38.42 -28.85
CA SER A 41 18.13 37.34 -28.13
C SER A 41 17.40 36.03 -28.45
N SER A 42 18.17 35.04 -28.90
CA SER A 42 17.64 33.81 -29.48
C SER A 42 17.05 32.87 -28.42
N ILE A 43 15.73 32.78 -28.36
CA ILE A 43 15.02 31.76 -27.57
C ILE A 43 15.19 30.41 -28.28
N ALA A 44 16.17 29.62 -27.84
CA ALA A 44 16.38 28.27 -28.32
C ALA A 44 15.43 27.27 -27.62
N ALA A 45 14.21 27.17 -28.16
CA ALA A 45 13.36 25.97 -28.13
C ALA A 45 12.97 25.36 -26.76
N ILE A 46 12.21 26.09 -25.93
CA ILE A 46 11.30 25.48 -24.92
C ILE A 46 10.05 24.90 -25.65
N SER A 47 10.25 23.94 -26.55
CA SER A 47 9.17 23.36 -27.37
C SER A 47 8.50 22.12 -26.75
N ARG A 48 9.16 21.49 -25.77
CA ARG A 48 8.71 20.23 -25.14
C ARG A 48 7.68 20.42 -24.02
N ILE A 49 7.72 21.53 -23.28
CA ILE A 49 6.75 21.81 -22.20
C ILE A 49 5.39 22.23 -22.77
N ALA A 50 5.38 23.14 -23.75
CA ALA A 50 4.14 23.64 -24.39
C ALA A 50 3.30 22.55 -25.10
N SER A 51 3.92 21.45 -25.52
CA SER A 51 3.23 20.31 -26.13
C SER A 51 2.60 19.35 -25.10
N ILE A 52 2.91 19.51 -23.81
CA ILE A 52 2.17 18.87 -22.70
C ILE A 52 0.88 19.65 -22.43
N THR A 53 0.96 20.99 -22.41
CA THR A 53 -0.15 21.89 -22.06
C THR A 53 -1.39 21.73 -22.94
N ARG A 54 -1.22 21.45 -24.24
CA ARG A 54 -2.35 21.19 -25.17
C ARG A 54 -3.04 19.85 -24.99
N ALA A 55 -2.39 18.86 -24.35
CA ALA A 55 -2.85 17.47 -24.37
C ALA A 55 -3.68 17.06 -23.14
N TYR A 56 -3.85 17.95 -22.16
CA TYR A 56 -4.66 17.74 -20.96
C TYR A 56 -5.78 18.78 -20.78
N SER A 57 -5.84 19.81 -21.64
CA SER A 57 -6.67 21.00 -21.43
C SER A 57 -7.88 21.13 -22.36
N THR A 58 -7.92 20.45 -23.51
CA THR A 58 -8.92 20.75 -24.55
C THR A 58 -10.21 19.95 -24.48
N GLU A 59 -10.24 18.80 -23.80
CA GLU A 59 -11.47 17.98 -23.65
C GLU A 59 -12.21 18.24 -22.33
N ALA A 60 -11.53 18.76 -21.30
CA ALA A 60 -12.11 19.05 -19.99
C ALA A 60 -12.51 20.53 -19.77
N ALA A 61 -12.25 21.41 -20.74
CA ALA A 61 -12.47 22.86 -20.63
C ALA A 61 -13.55 23.42 -21.59
N ALA A 62 -14.33 22.54 -22.25
CA ALA A 62 -15.32 22.94 -23.24
C ALA A 62 -16.71 23.30 -22.66
N GLU A 63 -16.96 23.04 -21.37
CA GLU A 63 -18.23 23.33 -20.70
C GLU A 63 -18.00 24.02 -19.34
N GLN A 64 -17.65 25.32 -19.36
CA GLN A 64 -17.90 26.27 -18.26
C GLN A 64 -17.45 27.68 -18.65
N ASN A 65 -18.38 28.49 -19.16
CA ASN A 65 -18.49 29.92 -18.87
C ASN A 65 -19.70 30.53 -19.58
N GLU A 66 -20.86 30.50 -18.93
CA GLU A 66 -21.85 31.56 -19.04
C GLU A 66 -22.52 31.71 -17.67
N ASN A 67 -22.35 32.88 -17.07
CA ASN A 67 -22.97 33.22 -15.80
C ASN A 67 -24.40 33.69 -16.08
N GLU A 68 -25.41 33.03 -15.51
CA GLU A 68 -26.58 33.76 -15.05
C GLU A 68 -27.16 33.12 -13.78
N SER A 69 -27.61 33.98 -12.87
CA SER A 69 -28.00 33.61 -11.52
C SER A 69 -29.46 33.14 -11.48
N GLU A 70 -29.68 31.85 -11.74
CA GLU A 70 -30.95 31.18 -11.43
C GLU A 70 -30.76 30.09 -10.37
N SER A 71 -31.67 30.07 -9.40
CA SER A 71 -31.71 29.10 -8.31
C SER A 71 -32.11 27.72 -8.84
N THR A 72 -31.12 26.88 -9.15
CA THR A 72 -31.35 25.47 -9.47
C THR A 72 -31.91 24.76 -8.22
N PRO A 73 -33.03 24.02 -8.33
CA PRO A 73 -33.58 23.30 -7.18
C PRO A 73 -32.59 22.27 -6.67
N SER A 74 -32.54 22.09 -5.35
CA SER A 74 -31.69 21.09 -4.70
C SER A 74 -31.94 19.71 -5.31
N ALA A 75 -30.87 19.06 -5.78
CA ALA A 75 -30.91 17.62 -6.01
C ALA A 75 -31.46 16.94 -4.76
N GLU A 76 -32.48 16.09 -4.92
CA GLU A 76 -33.15 15.42 -3.81
C GLU A 76 -32.12 14.69 -2.96
N ALA A 77 -31.98 15.11 -1.70
CA ALA A 77 -31.07 14.43 -0.78
C ALA A 77 -31.55 12.99 -0.58
N GLU A 78 -30.70 11.99 -0.88
CA GLU A 78 -31.02 10.60 -0.56
C GLU A 78 -31.45 10.53 0.92
N PRO A 79 -32.58 9.87 1.24
CA PRO A 79 -33.16 9.92 2.58
C PRO A 79 -32.15 9.43 3.62
N GLU A 80 -31.99 10.20 4.69
CA GLU A 80 -30.95 9.98 5.69
C GLU A 80 -31.25 8.73 6.52
N VAL A 81 -30.65 7.59 6.13
CA VAL A 81 -30.91 6.29 6.76
C VAL A 81 -30.10 6.15 8.06
N ARG A 82 -30.78 5.96 9.20
CA ARG A 82 -30.13 5.89 10.52
C ARG A 82 -29.78 4.46 10.92
N PHE A 83 -28.74 4.29 11.73
CA PHE A 83 -28.41 2.97 12.30
C PHE A 83 -29.51 2.45 13.24
N ALA A 84 -30.25 3.35 13.90
CA ALA A 84 -31.37 3.02 14.79
C ALA A 84 -32.56 2.38 14.05
N ASP A 85 -32.72 2.63 12.75
CA ASP A 85 -33.84 2.15 11.93
C ASP A 85 -33.59 0.74 11.33
N LEU A 86 -32.40 0.17 11.58
CA LEU A 86 -32.01 -1.16 11.10
C LEU A 86 -32.78 -2.26 11.85
N GLN A 87 -33.66 -2.95 11.12
CA GLN A 87 -34.35 -4.15 11.59
C GLN A 87 -33.47 -5.40 11.42
N GLY A 88 -33.76 -6.46 12.18
CA GLY A 88 -33.03 -7.72 12.08
C GLY A 88 -31.61 -7.72 12.68
N ILE A 89 -31.20 -6.66 13.41
CA ILE A 89 -29.91 -6.61 14.10
C ILE A 89 -30.09 -6.77 15.60
N HIS A 90 -29.25 -7.61 16.23
CA HIS A 90 -29.24 -7.76 17.67
C HIS A 90 -28.81 -6.45 18.38
N PRO A 91 -29.54 -5.96 19.40
CA PRO A 91 -29.25 -4.66 20.04
C PRO A 91 -27.83 -4.49 20.58
N ASN A 92 -27.16 -5.57 21.00
CA ASN A 92 -25.77 -5.51 21.47
C ASN A 92 -24.74 -5.22 20.35
N LEU A 93 -25.11 -5.30 19.06
CA LEU A 93 -24.28 -4.83 17.94
C LEU A 93 -24.58 -3.37 17.57
N LEU A 94 -25.81 -2.89 17.78
CA LEU A 94 -26.19 -1.49 17.54
C LEU A 94 -25.68 -0.54 18.63
N LYS A 95 -25.73 -0.95 19.90
CA LYS A 95 -25.23 -0.16 21.05
C LYS A 95 -23.82 0.43 20.83
N PRO A 96 -22.77 -0.33 20.45
CA PRO A 96 -21.46 0.27 20.28
C PRO A 96 -21.40 1.28 19.11
N ILE A 97 -22.26 1.18 18.10
CA ILE A 97 -22.34 2.15 17.00
C ILE A 97 -22.98 3.46 17.48
N ILE A 98 -24.15 3.36 18.11
CA ILE A 98 -24.98 4.51 18.50
C ILE A 98 -24.50 5.15 19.82
N ASP A 99 -24.20 4.33 20.82
CA ASP A 99 -23.87 4.77 22.18
C ASP A 99 -22.38 5.02 22.40
N ASP A 100 -21.50 4.14 21.92
CA ASP A 100 -20.06 4.24 22.18
C ASP A 100 -19.34 5.07 21.09
N MET A 101 -19.64 4.82 19.81
CA MET A 101 -19.01 5.48 18.65
C MET A 101 -19.74 6.76 18.19
N LYS A 102 -20.98 6.98 18.66
CA LYS A 102 -21.84 8.12 18.31
C LYS A 102 -22.09 8.30 16.81
N TYR A 103 -22.27 7.19 16.09
CA TYR A 103 -22.68 7.20 14.69
C TYR A 103 -24.20 7.07 14.61
N ASP A 104 -24.86 8.15 14.19
CA ASP A 104 -26.31 8.22 14.03
C ASP A 104 -26.75 7.71 12.64
N THR A 105 -26.07 8.16 11.60
CA THR A 105 -26.48 8.00 10.20
C THR A 105 -25.50 7.15 9.39
N MET A 106 -26.04 6.40 8.43
CA MET A 106 -25.26 5.54 7.54
C MET A 106 -24.75 6.31 6.32
N THR A 107 -23.52 6.00 5.91
CA THR A 107 -23.01 6.40 4.59
C THR A 107 -23.77 5.66 3.47
N PRO A 108 -23.77 6.17 2.21
CA PRO A 108 -24.49 5.51 1.10
C PRO A 108 -24.08 4.05 0.86
N VAL A 109 -22.81 3.69 1.06
CA VAL A 109 -22.35 2.29 0.99
C VAL A 109 -22.86 1.45 2.15
N GLN A 110 -22.94 1.99 3.36
CA GLN A 110 -23.52 1.27 4.50
C GLN A 110 -25.01 1.02 4.27
N ALA A 111 -25.77 2.05 3.90
CA ALA A 111 -27.20 1.93 3.62
C ALA A 111 -27.50 0.92 2.50
N LYS A 112 -26.77 1.00 1.38
CA LYS A 112 -26.96 0.11 0.20
C LYS A 112 -26.41 -1.31 0.40
N THR A 113 -25.50 -1.54 1.35
CA THR A 113 -24.90 -2.88 1.59
C THR A 113 -25.53 -3.64 2.75
N ILE A 114 -25.81 -2.98 3.87
CA ILE A 114 -26.16 -3.65 5.13
C ILE A 114 -27.52 -4.37 4.99
N GLN A 115 -28.54 -3.71 4.46
CA GLN A 115 -29.89 -4.27 4.36
C GLN A 115 -29.97 -5.54 3.47
N PRO A 116 -29.34 -5.59 2.27
CA PRO A 116 -29.15 -6.85 1.53
C PRO A 116 -28.41 -7.92 2.34
N ALA A 117 -27.28 -7.55 2.96
CA ALA A 117 -26.43 -8.51 3.67
C ALA A 117 -27.11 -9.13 4.91
N LEU A 118 -28.00 -8.40 5.60
CA LEU A 118 -28.78 -8.94 6.73
C LEU A 118 -29.75 -10.06 6.34
N LYS A 119 -30.12 -10.18 5.05
CA LYS A 119 -30.94 -11.29 4.55
C LYS A 119 -30.15 -12.59 4.38
N GLY A 120 -28.82 -12.55 4.56
CA GLY A 120 -27.91 -13.66 4.30
C GLY A 120 -27.48 -13.82 2.85
N THR A 121 -27.93 -12.96 1.92
CA THR A 121 -27.50 -12.93 0.51
C THR A 121 -26.00 -12.58 0.39
N ASP A 122 -25.29 -13.19 -0.55
CA ASP A 122 -23.88 -12.86 -0.78
C ASP A 122 -23.74 -11.46 -1.41
N ILE A 123 -22.67 -10.73 -1.11
CA ILE A 123 -22.48 -9.36 -1.60
C ILE A 123 -21.20 -9.24 -2.42
N VAL A 124 -21.29 -8.55 -3.55
CA VAL A 124 -20.14 -8.00 -4.27
C VAL A 124 -20.28 -6.47 -4.29
N ALA A 125 -19.50 -5.76 -3.48
CA ALA A 125 -19.64 -4.33 -3.29
C ALA A 125 -18.48 -3.52 -3.90
N GLN A 126 -18.82 -2.56 -4.76
CA GLN A 126 -17.90 -1.54 -5.28
C GLN A 126 -18.15 -0.21 -4.59
N ALA A 127 -17.15 0.29 -3.86
CA ALA A 127 -17.25 1.59 -3.20
C ALA A 127 -15.89 2.28 -3.00
N LYS A 128 -15.87 3.62 -3.07
CA LYS A 128 -14.66 4.45 -2.94
C LYS A 128 -13.93 4.17 -1.61
N THR A 129 -12.64 4.49 -1.53
CA THR A 129 -11.88 4.34 -0.28
C THR A 129 -12.30 5.40 0.74
N GLY A 130 -12.41 5.03 2.01
CA GLY A 130 -12.73 5.99 3.09
C GLY A 130 -14.23 6.28 3.29
N THR A 131 -15.12 5.58 2.59
CA THR A 131 -16.60 5.74 2.68
C THR A 131 -17.25 4.93 3.80
N GLY A 132 -16.50 4.40 4.78
CA GLY A 132 -17.08 3.64 5.91
C GLY A 132 -17.38 2.16 5.65
N LYS A 133 -16.82 1.57 4.57
CA LYS A 133 -17.00 0.16 4.15
C LYS A 133 -16.81 -0.88 5.26
N THR A 134 -15.91 -0.61 6.21
CA THR A 134 -15.60 -1.52 7.33
C THR A 134 -16.83 -1.87 8.17
N ILE A 135 -17.69 -0.91 8.51
CA ILE A 135 -18.95 -1.22 9.22
C ILE A 135 -19.95 -1.91 8.28
N ALA A 136 -19.96 -1.54 6.99
CA ALA A 136 -20.87 -2.11 5.99
C ALA A 136 -20.74 -3.63 5.83
N PHE A 137 -19.54 -4.20 6.02
CA PHE A 137 -19.34 -5.66 6.06
C PHE A 137 -19.26 -6.25 7.47
N LEU A 138 -18.73 -5.52 8.48
CA LEU A 138 -18.63 -6.07 9.83
C LEU A 138 -19.99 -6.30 10.47
N LEU A 139 -20.92 -5.35 10.34
CA LEU A 139 -22.22 -5.43 11.00
C LEU A 139 -23.05 -6.66 10.56
N PRO A 140 -23.28 -6.90 9.25
CA PRO A 140 -23.99 -8.11 8.82
C PRO A 140 -23.21 -9.40 9.10
N LEU A 141 -21.88 -9.43 8.97
CA LEU A 141 -21.07 -10.61 9.34
C LEU A 141 -21.25 -10.99 10.81
N LEU A 142 -21.20 -10.01 11.71
CA LEU A 142 -21.35 -10.24 13.16
C LEU A 142 -22.78 -10.66 13.51
N GLN A 143 -23.78 -10.09 12.83
CA GLN A 143 -25.18 -10.50 12.98
C GLN A 143 -25.39 -11.95 12.50
N ARG A 144 -24.84 -12.32 11.33
CA ARG A 144 -24.92 -13.70 10.79
C ARG A 144 -24.33 -14.74 11.75
N MET A 145 -23.22 -14.41 12.42
CA MET A 145 -22.63 -15.27 13.44
C MET A 145 -23.55 -15.45 14.66
N ILE A 146 -24.32 -14.43 15.06
CA ILE A 146 -25.27 -14.48 16.18
C ILE A 146 -26.57 -15.19 15.80
N GLU A 147 -26.99 -15.16 14.53
CA GLU A 147 -28.16 -15.92 14.04
C GLU A 147 -27.93 -17.42 14.07
N GLU A 148 -26.72 -17.86 13.68
CA GLU A 148 -26.32 -19.27 13.74
C GLU A 148 -26.14 -19.77 15.18
N ASP A 149 -25.88 -18.87 16.14
CA ASP A 149 -25.81 -19.18 17.57
C ASP A 149 -26.09 -17.96 18.43
N SER A 150 -27.33 -17.89 18.92
CA SER A 150 -27.84 -16.79 19.72
C SER A 150 -27.12 -16.62 21.06
N THR A 151 -26.39 -17.65 21.55
CA THR A 151 -25.60 -17.52 22.79
C THR A 151 -24.43 -16.54 22.62
N LEU A 152 -23.92 -16.38 21.39
CA LEU A 152 -22.84 -15.44 21.08
C LEU A 152 -23.22 -13.96 21.28
N ALA A 153 -24.52 -13.65 21.38
CA ALA A 153 -25.02 -12.32 21.73
C ALA A 153 -24.76 -11.94 23.20
N ASP A 154 -24.60 -12.94 24.08
CA ASP A 154 -24.37 -12.75 25.52
C ASP A 154 -22.86 -12.82 25.86
N ARG A 155 -22.41 -11.93 26.76
CA ARG A 155 -21.00 -11.83 27.15
C ARG A 155 -20.44 -13.11 27.82
N SER A 156 -21.30 -14.00 28.33
CA SER A 156 -20.90 -15.26 28.96
C SER A 156 -20.33 -16.29 27.98
N ALA A 157 -20.79 -16.32 26.72
CA ALA A 157 -20.28 -17.24 25.69
C ALA A 157 -18.77 -17.04 25.41
N ARG A 158 -18.23 -15.86 25.72
CA ARG A 158 -16.80 -15.56 25.70
C ARG A 158 -15.94 -16.54 26.52
N ARG A 159 -16.51 -17.16 27.57
CA ARG A 159 -15.82 -18.16 28.43
C ARG A 159 -15.78 -19.56 27.80
N GLN A 160 -16.60 -19.81 26.79
CA GLN A 160 -16.72 -21.09 26.08
C GLN A 160 -16.00 -21.06 24.71
N ALA A 161 -15.50 -19.88 24.31
CA ALA A 161 -14.82 -19.66 23.05
C ALA A 161 -13.59 -20.59 22.89
N ARG A 162 -13.54 -21.34 21.79
CA ARG A 162 -12.42 -22.23 21.44
C ARG A 162 -11.60 -21.66 20.28
N SER A 163 -10.41 -22.20 20.04
CA SER A 163 -9.56 -21.77 18.92
C SER A 163 -9.92 -22.45 17.59
N ASP A 164 -10.68 -23.55 17.66
CA ASP A 164 -11.09 -24.44 16.57
C ASP A 164 -12.57 -24.28 16.16
N ASP A 165 -13.22 -23.20 16.61
CA ASP A 165 -14.63 -22.91 16.34
C ASP A 165 -14.79 -21.50 15.73
N ILE A 166 -14.00 -21.22 14.68
CA ILE A 166 -14.10 -19.96 13.95
C ILE A 166 -15.37 -19.97 13.10
N ARG A 167 -16.18 -18.91 13.26
CA ARG A 167 -17.48 -18.75 12.60
C ARG A 167 -17.52 -17.56 11.65
N GLY A 168 -16.56 -16.64 11.75
CA GLY A 168 -16.36 -15.56 10.79
C GLY A 168 -14.88 -15.44 10.40
N VAL A 169 -14.61 -15.26 9.11
CA VAL A 169 -13.26 -14.98 8.60
C VAL A 169 -13.29 -13.69 7.78
N ILE A 170 -12.32 -12.80 8.02
CA ILE A 170 -12.11 -11.60 7.21
C ILE A 170 -10.69 -11.63 6.66
N LEU A 171 -10.59 -11.69 5.33
CA LEU A 171 -9.33 -11.63 4.60
C LEU A 171 -9.04 -10.20 4.15
N SER A 172 -7.79 -9.79 4.33
CA SER A 172 -7.31 -8.46 3.99
C SER A 172 -5.89 -8.53 3.41
N PRO A 173 -5.55 -7.75 2.37
CA PRO A 173 -4.26 -7.84 1.68
C PRO A 173 -3.06 -7.37 2.52
N THR A 174 -3.25 -6.44 3.45
CA THR A 174 -2.17 -5.86 4.25
C THR A 174 -2.36 -6.18 5.72
N ARG A 175 -1.24 -6.27 6.43
CA ARG A 175 -1.23 -6.67 7.85
C ARG A 175 -1.83 -5.57 8.69
N GLU A 176 -1.53 -4.33 8.32
CA GLU A 176 -1.94 -3.12 9.00
C GLU A 176 -3.44 -2.86 8.80
N LEU A 177 -4.01 -3.18 7.63
CA LEU A 177 -5.48 -3.16 7.41
C LEU A 177 -6.17 -4.27 8.21
N ALA A 178 -5.64 -5.49 8.22
CA ALA A 178 -6.17 -6.58 9.05
C ALA A 178 -6.15 -6.21 10.55
N GLU A 179 -5.06 -5.59 11.04
CA GLU A 179 -4.94 -5.09 12.42
C GLU A 179 -5.98 -3.97 12.70
N GLN A 180 -6.21 -3.05 11.76
CA GLN A 180 -7.22 -1.99 11.84
C GLN A 180 -8.66 -2.56 11.87
N ILE A 181 -9.01 -3.48 10.96
CA ILE A 181 -10.32 -4.15 10.95
C ILE A 181 -10.54 -4.90 12.27
N ALA A 182 -9.51 -5.57 12.80
CA ALA A 182 -9.61 -6.26 14.08
C ALA A 182 -9.83 -5.29 15.27
N VAL A 183 -9.31 -4.05 15.21
CA VAL A 183 -9.62 -3.01 16.20
C VAL A 183 -11.08 -2.58 16.12
N GLU A 184 -11.60 -2.28 14.92
CA GLU A 184 -13.00 -1.88 14.77
C GLU A 184 -13.97 -3.02 15.11
N ALA A 185 -13.68 -4.25 14.69
CA ALA A 185 -14.45 -5.43 15.08
C ALA A 185 -14.50 -5.60 16.62
N ARG A 186 -13.37 -5.40 17.32
CA ARG A 186 -13.35 -5.43 18.81
C ARG A 186 -14.20 -4.34 19.47
N ARG A 187 -14.41 -3.19 18.82
CA ARG A 187 -15.35 -2.16 19.29
C ARG A 187 -16.79 -2.60 19.08
N LEU A 188 -17.14 -3.11 17.90
CA LEU A 188 -18.49 -3.57 17.58
C LEU A 188 -18.95 -4.77 18.42
N VAL A 189 -18.03 -5.64 18.87
CA VAL A 189 -18.37 -6.78 19.75
C VAL A 189 -18.24 -6.48 21.25
N SER A 190 -18.05 -5.21 21.65
CA SER A 190 -17.81 -4.85 23.06
C SER A 190 -18.94 -5.27 24.01
N HIS A 191 -20.16 -5.44 23.49
CA HIS A 191 -21.35 -5.85 24.24
C HIS A 191 -21.79 -7.31 24.00
N THR A 192 -21.04 -8.12 23.25
CA THR A 192 -21.39 -9.53 22.94
C THR A 192 -20.37 -10.53 23.49
N GLY A 193 -20.60 -11.84 23.27
CA GLY A 193 -19.67 -12.92 23.59
C GLY A 193 -18.62 -13.22 22.51
N LEU A 194 -18.68 -12.51 21.38
CA LEU A 194 -17.79 -12.75 20.24
C LEU A 194 -16.33 -12.41 20.58
N VAL A 195 -15.41 -13.28 20.14
CA VAL A 195 -13.96 -13.11 20.34
C VAL A 195 -13.29 -12.89 19.00
N VAL A 196 -12.60 -11.76 18.87
CA VAL A 196 -11.88 -11.36 17.66
C VAL A 196 -10.39 -11.57 17.84
N GLN A 197 -9.79 -12.42 17.01
CA GLN A 197 -8.33 -12.57 16.90
C GLN A 197 -7.82 -12.00 15.57
N CYS A 198 -6.52 -11.73 15.50
CA CYS A 198 -5.86 -11.22 14.31
C CYS A 198 -4.62 -12.06 13.95
N ALA A 199 -4.55 -12.54 12.71
CA ALA A 199 -3.50 -13.44 12.23
C ALA A 199 -2.79 -12.87 10.99
N VAL A 200 -1.72 -12.12 11.23
CA VAL A 200 -0.95 -11.42 10.18
C VAL A 200 0.51 -11.88 10.12
N GLY A 201 1.08 -11.95 8.92
CA GLY A 201 2.48 -12.40 8.75
C GLY A 201 3.53 -11.54 9.47
N GLY A 202 4.73 -12.07 9.70
CA GLY A 202 5.84 -11.34 10.33
C GLY A 202 5.64 -10.96 11.81
N THR A 203 4.64 -11.55 12.46
CA THR A 203 4.42 -11.58 13.92
C THR A 203 4.76 -12.97 14.46
N ASP A 204 4.97 -13.09 15.77
CA ASP A 204 5.20 -14.40 16.41
C ASP A 204 3.98 -15.33 16.29
N LYS A 205 4.09 -16.38 15.45
CA LYS A 205 3.05 -17.41 15.26
C LYS A 205 2.73 -18.11 16.59
N ARG A 206 3.73 -18.36 17.45
CA ARG A 206 3.57 -19.13 18.69
C ARG A 206 2.84 -18.31 19.75
N GLY A 207 3.22 -17.05 19.94
CA GLY A 207 2.54 -16.09 20.81
C GLY A 207 1.06 -15.91 20.41
N MET A 208 0.79 -15.70 19.12
CA MET A 208 -0.58 -15.59 18.58
C MET A 208 -1.39 -16.86 18.84
N LEU A 209 -0.86 -18.05 18.50
CA LEU A 209 -1.55 -19.32 18.77
C LEU A 209 -1.82 -19.54 20.27
N ASN A 210 -0.85 -19.22 21.14
CA ASN A 210 -1.02 -19.32 22.59
C ASN A 210 -2.09 -18.35 23.12
N GLN A 211 -2.20 -17.14 22.55
CA GLN A 211 -3.27 -16.19 22.89
C GLN A 211 -4.63 -16.72 22.43
N THR A 212 -4.74 -17.14 21.17
CA THR A 212 -5.98 -17.67 20.58
C THR A 212 -6.48 -18.92 21.30
N ARG A 213 -5.59 -19.83 21.71
CA ARG A 213 -5.97 -21.01 22.54
C ARG A 213 -6.46 -20.66 23.95
N ARG A 214 -5.99 -19.54 24.52
CA ARG A 214 -6.39 -19.09 25.87
C ARG A 214 -7.67 -18.25 25.88
N GLN A 215 -7.98 -17.57 24.78
CA GLN A 215 -9.08 -16.61 24.68
C GLN A 215 -10.22 -17.10 23.77
N GLY A 216 -9.97 -18.13 22.96
CA GLY A 216 -10.83 -18.53 21.85
C GLY A 216 -10.74 -17.59 20.65
N CYS A 217 -11.47 -17.93 19.59
CA CYS A 217 -11.65 -17.13 18.40
C CYS A 217 -12.98 -17.48 17.71
N HIS A 218 -13.93 -16.54 17.70
CA HIS A 218 -15.14 -16.65 16.89
C HIS A 218 -14.96 -15.95 15.54
N LEU A 219 -14.29 -14.79 15.52
CA LEU A 219 -13.97 -14.01 14.32
C LEU A 219 -12.45 -13.91 14.14
N LEU A 220 -11.93 -14.43 13.03
CA LEU A 220 -10.53 -14.32 12.66
C LEU A 220 -10.31 -13.31 11.53
N VAL A 221 -9.57 -12.23 11.81
CA VAL A 221 -9.14 -11.26 10.79
C VAL A 221 -7.70 -11.57 10.38
N ALA A 222 -7.43 -11.82 9.10
CA ALA A 222 -6.15 -12.37 8.67
C ALA A 222 -5.65 -11.85 7.32
N THR A 223 -4.33 -11.90 7.13
CA THR A 223 -3.73 -11.85 5.79
C THR A 223 -3.71 -13.26 5.17
N PRO A 224 -4.05 -13.44 3.87
CA PRO A 224 -4.16 -14.77 3.23
C PRO A 224 -2.98 -15.71 3.53
N GLY A 225 -1.74 -15.26 3.32
CA GLY A 225 -0.56 -16.10 3.57
C GLY A 225 -0.40 -16.61 5.01
N ARG A 226 -0.89 -15.88 6.02
CA ARG A 226 -0.88 -16.35 7.42
C ARG A 226 -2.09 -17.22 7.74
N LEU A 227 -3.27 -16.99 7.15
CA LEU A 227 -4.40 -17.91 7.35
C LEU A 227 -4.09 -19.28 6.73
N ASN A 228 -3.51 -19.30 5.52
CA ASN A 228 -3.12 -20.52 4.84
C ASN A 228 -2.10 -21.34 5.67
N ASP A 229 -1.07 -20.69 6.23
CA ASP A 229 -0.09 -21.28 7.19
C ASP A 229 -0.72 -21.82 8.50
N LEU A 230 -1.95 -21.39 8.85
CA LEU A 230 -2.66 -21.90 10.02
C LEU A 230 -3.58 -23.08 9.68
N LEU A 231 -4.33 -22.99 8.58
CA LEU A 231 -5.24 -24.04 8.14
C LEU A 231 -4.50 -25.27 7.57
N GLN A 232 -3.34 -25.09 6.94
CA GLN A 232 -2.50 -26.19 6.45
C GLN A 232 -1.66 -26.87 7.56
N ASP A 233 -1.66 -26.35 8.78
CA ASP A 233 -0.88 -26.85 9.92
C ASP A 233 -1.81 -27.50 10.95
N PRO A 234 -1.97 -28.85 10.97
CA PRO A 234 -2.83 -29.53 11.95
C PRO A 234 -2.41 -29.29 13.40
N GLY A 235 -1.15 -28.90 13.63
CA GLY A 235 -0.63 -28.53 14.95
C GLY A 235 -1.03 -27.11 15.39
N SER A 236 -1.69 -26.32 14.53
CA SER A 236 -2.13 -24.96 14.85
C SER A 236 -3.28 -24.94 15.86
N GLY A 237 -4.20 -25.92 15.79
CA GLY A 237 -5.45 -25.90 16.57
C GLY A 237 -6.38 -24.73 16.19
N ILE A 238 -6.28 -24.28 14.94
CA ILE A 238 -7.12 -23.26 14.29
C ILE A 238 -7.95 -23.95 13.21
N ASP A 239 -9.27 -23.86 13.33
CA ASP A 239 -10.20 -24.46 12.37
C ASP A 239 -11.51 -23.64 12.32
N ALA A 240 -12.29 -23.79 11.25
CA ALA A 240 -13.53 -23.08 10.99
C ALA A 240 -14.68 -24.02 10.56
N PRO A 241 -14.96 -25.13 11.28
CA PRO A 241 -16.00 -26.09 10.90
C PRO A 241 -17.40 -25.47 10.90
N ASN A 242 -17.61 -24.43 11.73
CA ASN A 242 -18.86 -23.68 11.84
C ASN A 242 -18.79 -22.31 11.14
N LEU A 243 -18.02 -22.16 10.06
CA LEU A 243 -17.94 -20.92 9.29
C LEU A 243 -19.31 -20.47 8.76
N ALA A 244 -19.82 -19.36 9.29
CA ALA A 244 -21.07 -18.74 8.91
C ALA A 244 -20.90 -17.62 7.87
N ALA A 245 -19.75 -16.92 7.91
CA ALA A 245 -19.49 -15.76 7.04
C ALA A 245 -18.01 -15.61 6.66
N LEU A 246 -17.77 -15.21 5.41
CA LEU A 246 -16.45 -14.92 4.85
C LEU A 246 -16.45 -13.55 4.16
N VAL A 247 -15.53 -12.67 4.55
CA VAL A 247 -15.31 -11.36 3.90
C VAL A 247 -13.95 -11.35 3.19
N LEU A 248 -13.91 -10.78 1.99
CA LEU A 248 -12.70 -10.41 1.27
C LEU A 248 -12.68 -8.88 1.11
N ASP A 249 -11.92 -8.17 1.95
CA ASP A 249 -11.75 -6.71 1.84
C ASP A 249 -10.52 -6.36 1.00
N GLU A 250 -10.66 -5.35 0.14
CA GLU A 250 -9.69 -4.97 -0.91
C GLU A 250 -9.28 -6.17 -1.78
N ALA A 251 -10.29 -6.86 -2.34
CA ALA A 251 -10.11 -8.05 -3.15
C ALA A 251 -9.27 -7.82 -4.41
N ASP A 252 -9.37 -6.64 -5.04
CA ASP A 252 -8.45 -6.21 -6.11
C ASP A 252 -6.98 -6.39 -5.66
N ARG A 253 -6.64 -5.85 -4.50
CA ARG A 253 -5.28 -5.87 -3.96
C ARG A 253 -4.78 -7.25 -3.62
N MET A 254 -5.64 -8.16 -3.17
CA MET A 254 -5.21 -9.52 -2.87
C MET A 254 -4.72 -10.22 -4.13
N LEU A 255 -5.33 -9.94 -5.29
CA LEU A 255 -4.87 -10.44 -6.59
C LEU A 255 -3.59 -9.70 -7.05
N ASP A 256 -3.54 -8.37 -6.94
CA ASP A 256 -2.35 -7.57 -7.33
C ASP A 256 -1.07 -7.95 -6.54
N VAL A 257 -1.22 -8.37 -5.29
CA VAL A 257 -0.12 -8.84 -4.42
C VAL A 257 0.26 -10.30 -4.71
N GLY A 258 -0.56 -11.02 -5.46
CA GLY A 258 -0.31 -12.41 -5.86
C GLY A 258 -0.85 -13.47 -4.90
N PHE A 259 -1.80 -13.13 -4.00
CA PHE A 259 -2.39 -14.09 -3.07
C PHE A 259 -3.42 -15.06 -3.71
N GLU A 260 -3.61 -15.05 -5.02
CA GLU A 260 -4.56 -15.93 -5.72
C GLU A 260 -4.37 -17.41 -5.35
N ARG A 261 -3.12 -17.86 -5.22
CA ARG A 261 -2.80 -19.23 -4.77
C ARG A 261 -3.24 -19.47 -3.33
N GLU A 262 -2.86 -18.59 -2.40
CA GLU A 262 -3.20 -18.70 -0.98
C GLU A 262 -4.72 -18.63 -0.76
N LEU A 263 -5.44 -17.80 -1.51
CA LEU A 263 -6.91 -17.76 -1.47
C LEU A 263 -7.51 -19.10 -1.89
N ASN A 264 -7.04 -19.68 -3.00
CA ASN A 264 -7.51 -20.98 -3.47
C ASN A 264 -7.21 -22.13 -2.49
N GLU A 265 -6.06 -22.11 -1.81
CA GLU A 265 -5.76 -23.10 -0.77
C GLU A 265 -6.61 -22.90 0.49
N ILE A 266 -6.87 -21.65 0.91
CA ILE A 266 -7.79 -21.36 2.02
C ILE A 266 -9.18 -21.94 1.73
N ILE A 267 -9.77 -21.66 0.56
CA ILE A 267 -11.11 -22.15 0.20
C ILE A 267 -11.22 -23.68 0.36
N LYS A 268 -10.20 -24.43 -0.07
CA LYS A 268 -10.18 -25.90 0.04
C LYS A 268 -10.18 -26.42 1.48
N CYS A 269 -9.69 -25.62 2.43
CA CYS A 269 -9.67 -25.94 3.85
C CYS A 269 -10.94 -25.50 4.60
N LEU A 270 -11.80 -24.67 3.99
CA LEU A 270 -13.05 -24.23 4.59
C LEU A 270 -14.20 -25.22 4.27
N PRO A 271 -15.27 -25.28 5.09
CA PRO A 271 -16.44 -26.11 4.80
C PRO A 271 -17.01 -25.81 3.41
N LYS A 272 -17.41 -26.86 2.69
CA LYS A 272 -17.99 -26.67 1.35
C LYS A 272 -19.41 -26.09 1.44
N PRO A 273 -19.88 -25.34 0.43
CA PRO A 273 -21.24 -24.79 0.42
C PRO A 273 -22.35 -25.84 0.59
N GLU A 274 -22.11 -27.09 0.16
CA GLU A 274 -23.06 -28.21 0.32
C GLU A 274 -23.09 -28.79 1.74
N GLU A 275 -22.01 -28.59 2.50
CA GLU A 275 -21.83 -29.08 3.88
C GLU A 275 -22.33 -28.02 4.90
N LYS A 276 -21.97 -26.75 4.67
CA LYS A 276 -22.44 -25.61 5.45
C LYS A 276 -22.61 -24.38 4.54
N VAL A 277 -23.83 -23.85 4.48
CA VAL A 277 -24.10 -22.58 3.82
C VAL A 277 -23.43 -21.46 4.61
N ARG A 278 -22.52 -20.74 3.94
CA ARG A 278 -21.83 -19.55 4.47
C ARG A 278 -22.18 -18.34 3.60
N GLN A 279 -22.32 -17.19 4.22
CA GLN A 279 -22.42 -15.92 3.50
C GLN A 279 -21.03 -15.48 3.01
N THR A 280 -20.97 -14.89 1.82
CA THR A 280 -19.76 -14.30 1.24
C THR A 280 -19.95 -12.81 0.99
N MET A 281 -19.01 -11.98 1.41
CA MET A 281 -18.97 -10.56 1.02
C MET A 281 -17.61 -10.21 0.42
N LEU A 282 -17.58 -9.85 -0.86
CA LEU A 282 -16.40 -9.32 -1.54
C LEU A 282 -16.53 -7.80 -1.61
N VAL A 283 -15.57 -7.08 -1.04
CA VAL A 283 -15.55 -5.62 -1.00
C VAL A 283 -14.30 -5.11 -1.70
N SER A 284 -14.48 -4.24 -2.68
CA SER A 284 -13.39 -3.70 -3.48
C SER A 284 -13.58 -2.20 -3.74
N ALA A 285 -12.53 -1.49 -4.17
CA ALA A 285 -12.71 -0.17 -4.77
C ALA A 285 -12.85 -0.28 -6.29
N THR A 286 -12.16 -1.25 -6.88
CA THR A 286 -12.14 -1.50 -8.32
C THR A 286 -12.52 -2.95 -8.61
N ILE A 287 -13.15 -3.19 -9.76
CA ILE A 287 -13.63 -4.52 -10.15
C ILE A 287 -13.15 -4.83 -11.58
N PRO A 288 -11.85 -5.12 -11.75
CA PRO A 288 -11.30 -5.68 -12.99
C PRO A 288 -11.75 -7.13 -13.18
N ASP A 289 -11.59 -7.67 -14.40
CA ASP A 289 -11.94 -9.07 -14.74
C ASP A 289 -11.37 -10.13 -13.79
N SER A 290 -10.21 -9.87 -13.17
CA SER A 290 -9.60 -10.74 -12.16
C SER A 290 -10.47 -10.84 -10.90
N VAL A 291 -11.03 -9.72 -10.43
CA VAL A 291 -11.98 -9.68 -9.31
C VAL A 291 -13.31 -10.31 -9.71
N ILE A 292 -13.77 -10.14 -10.94
CA ILE A 292 -15.00 -10.80 -11.44
C ILE A 292 -14.82 -12.33 -11.44
N ARG A 293 -13.67 -12.84 -11.88
CA ARG A 293 -13.36 -14.29 -11.81
C ARG A 293 -13.28 -14.78 -10.36
N LEU A 294 -12.66 -14.01 -9.47
CA LEU A 294 -12.60 -14.33 -8.04
C LEU A 294 -14.01 -14.40 -7.43
N ALA A 295 -14.86 -13.40 -7.70
CA ALA A 295 -16.24 -13.35 -7.21
C ALA A 295 -17.03 -14.60 -7.63
N ARG A 296 -16.98 -14.98 -8.92
CA ARG A 296 -17.66 -16.17 -9.46
C ARG A 296 -17.28 -17.50 -8.78
N ASN A 297 -16.08 -17.58 -8.22
CA ASN A 297 -15.61 -18.76 -7.48
C ASN A 297 -15.93 -18.71 -5.97
N MET A 298 -16.29 -17.52 -5.45
CA MET A 298 -16.42 -17.25 -4.02
C MET A 298 -17.88 -17.13 -3.56
N VAL A 299 -18.72 -16.47 -4.37
CA VAL A 299 -20.14 -16.18 -4.05
C VAL A 299 -21.10 -17.20 -4.65
N ARG A 300 -22.27 -17.34 -4.05
CA ARG A 300 -23.36 -18.19 -4.55
C ARG A 300 -23.99 -17.56 -5.79
N ALA A 301 -23.76 -18.16 -6.96
CA ALA A 301 -24.20 -17.63 -8.26
C ALA A 301 -25.72 -17.36 -8.39
N ASN A 302 -26.55 -18.02 -7.57
CA ASN A 302 -28.01 -17.88 -7.56
C ASN A 302 -28.54 -16.96 -6.43
N ASP A 303 -27.69 -16.46 -5.54
CA ASP A 303 -28.05 -15.67 -4.36
C ASP A 303 -26.91 -14.71 -3.99
N PHE A 304 -26.68 -13.72 -4.85
CA PHE A 304 -25.79 -12.60 -4.58
C PHE A 304 -26.35 -11.27 -5.11
N GLU A 305 -26.01 -10.17 -4.46
CA GLU A 305 -26.34 -8.81 -4.89
C GLU A 305 -25.06 -8.02 -5.24
N PHE A 306 -25.11 -7.28 -6.34
CA PHE A 306 -24.02 -6.40 -6.78
C PHE A 306 -24.31 -4.95 -6.34
N VAL A 307 -23.60 -4.49 -5.31
CA VAL A 307 -23.81 -3.18 -4.71
C VAL A 307 -22.77 -2.20 -5.26
N GLN A 308 -23.14 -1.45 -6.30
CA GLN A 308 -22.30 -0.41 -6.88
C GLN A 308 -22.71 0.97 -6.34
N THR A 309 -21.80 1.63 -5.60
CA THR A 309 -22.02 3.01 -5.10
C THR A 309 -21.22 4.05 -5.85
N ILE A 310 -20.74 3.73 -7.04
CA ILE A 310 -20.00 4.62 -7.93
C ILE A 310 -20.71 4.54 -9.29
N PRO A 311 -21.46 5.58 -9.72
CA PRO A 311 -22.06 5.62 -11.05
C PRO A 311 -21.04 5.34 -12.16
N GLU A 312 -21.47 4.75 -13.27
CA GLU A 312 -20.57 4.36 -14.39
C GLU A 312 -19.77 5.55 -14.97
N ASN A 313 -20.30 6.77 -14.85
CA ASN A 313 -19.69 8.00 -15.32
C ASN A 313 -18.92 8.78 -14.22
N GLU A 314 -18.94 8.33 -12.97
CA GLU A 314 -18.27 9.02 -11.85
C GLU A 314 -16.84 8.52 -11.66
N SER A 315 -15.88 9.41 -11.39
CA SER A 315 -14.50 8.98 -11.23
C SER A 315 -14.36 8.08 -9.99
N LEU A 316 -13.44 7.11 -10.02
CA LEU A 316 -13.13 6.30 -8.83
C LEU A 316 -12.42 7.12 -7.72
N THR A 317 -11.95 8.32 -8.06
CA THR A 317 -11.41 9.30 -7.11
C THR A 317 -12.54 10.04 -6.38
N HIS A 318 -12.24 10.69 -5.26
CA HIS A 318 -13.23 11.57 -4.63
C HIS A 318 -13.27 12.86 -5.44
N ASP A 319 -14.35 13.14 -6.17
CA ASP A 319 -14.40 14.21 -7.20
C ASP A 319 -14.24 15.62 -6.61
N LYS A 320 -14.38 15.74 -5.28
CA LYS A 320 -14.13 16.93 -4.47
C LYS A 320 -12.64 17.21 -4.16
N VAL A 321 -11.72 16.30 -4.47
CA VAL A 321 -10.27 16.48 -4.21
C VAL A 321 -9.63 17.11 -5.44
N PRO A 322 -9.14 18.37 -5.40
CA PRO A 322 -8.40 18.96 -6.52
C PRO A 322 -7.14 18.14 -6.79
N GLN A 323 -6.86 17.86 -8.06
CA GLN A 323 -5.74 17.01 -8.48
C GLN A 323 -4.83 17.80 -9.41
N HIS A 324 -3.55 17.90 -9.05
CA HIS A 324 -2.57 18.70 -9.77
C HIS A 324 -1.45 17.82 -10.32
N ILE A 325 -1.12 17.99 -11.60
CA ILE A 325 0.05 17.37 -12.25
C ILE A 325 1.12 18.43 -12.46
N VAL A 326 2.31 18.19 -11.91
CA VAL A 326 3.48 19.05 -12.00
C VAL A 326 4.53 18.32 -12.84
N PRO A 327 4.55 18.51 -14.16
CA PRO A 327 5.60 17.96 -15.00
C PRO A 327 6.95 18.60 -14.64
N VAL A 328 8.02 17.80 -14.65
CA VAL A 328 9.39 18.29 -14.44
C VAL A 328 10.31 17.74 -15.51
N SER A 329 11.29 18.53 -15.95
CA SER A 329 12.20 18.15 -17.04
C SER A 329 13.02 16.89 -16.76
N GLY A 330 13.36 16.61 -15.49
CA GLY A 330 14.08 15.42 -15.08
C GLY A 330 14.10 15.21 -13.57
N TRP A 331 14.81 14.17 -13.12
CA TRP A 331 14.88 13.77 -11.70
C TRP A 331 15.62 14.78 -10.80
N SER A 332 16.42 15.68 -11.38
CA SER A 332 17.06 16.80 -10.67
C SER A 332 16.08 17.75 -10.00
N GLN A 333 14.92 18.01 -10.63
CA GLN A 333 13.89 18.93 -10.16
C GLN A 333 12.96 18.29 -9.12
N VAL A 334 12.82 16.95 -9.10
CA VAL A 334 11.80 16.24 -8.30
C VAL A 334 11.82 16.58 -6.80
N PHE A 335 12.99 16.50 -6.15
CA PHE A 335 13.11 16.79 -4.72
C PHE A 335 13.05 18.30 -4.41
N PRO A 336 13.70 19.20 -5.17
CA PRO A 336 13.49 20.64 -5.07
C PRO A 336 12.01 21.06 -5.16
N THR A 337 11.28 20.55 -6.16
CA THR A 337 9.82 20.80 -6.33
C THR A 337 9.00 20.24 -5.16
N LEU A 338 9.37 19.08 -4.62
CA LEU A 338 8.70 18.51 -3.43
C LEU A 338 8.89 19.40 -2.19
N PHE A 339 10.11 19.91 -1.96
CA PHE A 339 10.36 20.82 -0.83
C PHE A 339 9.69 22.18 -1.03
N GLU A 340 9.73 22.76 -2.24
CA GLU A 340 9.02 24.00 -2.57
C GLU A 340 7.52 23.88 -2.33
N LEU A 341 6.89 22.79 -2.81
CA LEU A 341 5.47 22.52 -2.59
C LEU A 341 5.13 22.45 -1.10
N LEU A 342 5.88 21.67 -0.31
CA LEU A 342 5.62 21.53 1.12
C LEU A 342 5.85 22.85 1.88
N GLU A 343 6.89 23.61 1.55
CA GLU A 343 7.16 24.92 2.15
C GLU A 343 6.08 25.95 1.79
N ARG A 344 5.60 25.96 0.54
CA ARG A 344 4.49 26.83 0.08
C ARG A 344 3.18 26.51 0.79
N GLU A 345 2.72 25.25 0.76
CA GLU A 345 1.46 24.88 1.41
C GLU A 345 1.52 25.13 2.93
N ALA A 346 2.68 24.92 3.55
CA ALA A 346 2.88 25.27 4.96
C ALA A 346 2.81 26.78 5.24
N ALA A 347 3.22 27.63 4.30
CA ALA A 347 3.07 29.08 4.41
C ALA A 347 1.60 29.50 4.24
N THR A 348 0.93 29.05 3.19
CA THR A 348 -0.49 29.33 2.93
C THR A 348 -1.39 28.90 4.11
N ILE A 349 -1.13 27.72 4.71
CA ILE A 349 -1.86 27.24 5.89
C ILE A 349 -1.60 28.10 7.14
N ARG A 350 -0.41 28.70 7.30
CA ARG A 350 -0.12 29.63 8.42
C ARG A 350 -0.82 30.97 8.26
N GLU A 351 -0.99 31.43 7.02
CA GLU A 351 -1.64 32.70 6.69
C GLU A 351 -3.17 32.59 6.71
N THR A 352 -3.73 31.39 6.54
CA THR A 352 -5.17 31.13 6.48
C THR A 352 -5.75 30.83 7.88
N PRO A 353 -6.58 31.71 8.47
CA PRO A 353 -7.15 31.47 9.80
C PRO A 353 -8.07 30.24 9.81
N GLY A 354 -7.84 29.32 10.76
CA GLY A 354 -8.64 28.11 10.93
C GLY A 354 -8.33 26.96 9.97
N ALA A 355 -7.35 27.11 9.06
CA ALA A 355 -6.93 26.04 8.16
C ALA A 355 -6.40 24.81 8.92
N MET A 356 -6.63 23.61 8.36
CA MET A 356 -6.06 22.38 8.90
C MET A 356 -4.53 22.39 8.74
N PRO A 357 -3.75 22.02 9.79
CA PRO A 357 -2.30 21.94 9.68
C PRO A 357 -1.83 20.99 8.57
N LEU A 358 -0.68 21.31 7.94
CA LEU A 358 -0.12 20.47 6.87
C LEU A 358 0.17 19.05 7.38
N LYS A 359 -0.64 18.10 6.91
CA LYS A 359 -0.48 16.66 7.11
C LYS A 359 -0.50 15.98 5.76
N ALA A 360 0.66 15.52 5.30
CA ALA A 360 0.87 15.03 3.94
C ALA A 360 1.34 13.57 3.92
N ILE A 361 1.01 12.85 2.84
CA ILE A 361 1.63 11.56 2.50
C ILE A 361 2.33 11.71 1.15
N VAL A 362 3.60 11.33 1.07
CA VAL A 362 4.40 11.33 -0.17
C VAL A 362 4.66 9.90 -0.59
N TYR A 363 4.15 9.50 -1.76
CA TYR A 363 4.32 8.17 -2.32
C TYR A 363 5.50 8.09 -3.29
N PHE A 364 6.31 7.05 -3.13
CA PHE A 364 7.40 6.70 -4.04
C PHE A 364 7.24 5.26 -4.55
N ASN A 365 7.65 5.03 -5.81
CA ASN A 365 7.52 3.73 -6.48
C ASN A 365 8.48 2.63 -5.99
N THR A 366 9.56 2.99 -5.27
CA THR A 366 10.53 2.03 -4.73
C THR A 366 10.82 2.28 -3.25
N THR A 367 11.12 1.20 -2.53
CA THR A 367 11.57 1.21 -1.14
C THR A 367 12.85 2.04 -0.94
N ALA A 368 13.76 2.02 -1.93
CA ALA A 368 14.99 2.79 -1.92
C ALA A 368 14.75 4.31 -2.05
N LEU A 369 13.75 4.74 -2.83
CA LEU A 369 13.37 6.16 -2.90
C LEU A 369 12.70 6.63 -1.60
N VAL A 370 11.90 5.79 -0.94
CA VAL A 370 11.35 6.07 0.40
C VAL A 370 12.47 6.24 1.43
N GLU A 371 13.49 5.37 1.37
CA GLU A 371 14.68 5.40 2.23
C GLU A 371 15.53 6.66 1.98
N LEU A 372 15.76 7.01 0.71
CA LEU A 372 16.43 8.25 0.29
C LEU A 372 15.69 9.51 0.79
N ALA A 373 14.38 9.58 0.59
CA ALA A 373 13.56 10.69 1.06
C ALA A 373 13.57 10.76 2.60
N GLY A 374 13.53 9.61 3.28
CA GLY A 374 13.62 9.54 4.74
C GLY A 374 14.89 10.19 5.27
N GLU A 375 16.03 9.90 4.64
CA GLU A 375 17.31 10.49 5.01
C GLU A 375 17.39 11.99 4.65
N LEU A 376 16.89 12.42 3.48
CA LEU A 376 16.83 13.84 3.10
C LEU A 376 16.03 14.68 4.11
N PHE A 377 14.85 14.21 4.53
CA PHE A 377 14.05 14.89 5.57
C PHE A 377 14.70 14.83 6.95
N TYR A 378 15.42 13.74 7.27
CA TYR A 378 16.18 13.63 8.51
C TYR A 378 17.31 14.68 8.55
N GLN A 379 18.10 14.80 7.48
CA GLN A 379 19.19 15.77 7.35
C GLN A 379 18.66 17.21 7.37
N GLN A 380 17.58 17.51 6.63
CA GLN A 380 16.90 18.81 6.68
C GLN A 380 16.52 19.18 8.13
N ARG A 381 15.96 18.22 8.89
CA ARG A 381 15.60 18.42 10.29
C ARG A 381 16.81 18.61 11.21
N GLN A 382 17.99 18.05 10.92
CA GLN A 382 19.18 18.32 11.73
C GLN A 382 19.73 19.72 11.46
N ASN A 383 19.79 20.14 10.19
CA ASN A 383 20.17 21.51 9.82
C ASN A 383 19.24 22.53 10.48
N ALA A 384 17.92 22.30 10.39
CA ALA A 384 16.88 23.14 10.99
C ALA A 384 16.97 23.31 12.51
N LYS A 385 17.52 22.32 13.23
CA LYS A 385 17.79 22.47 14.68
C LYS A 385 19.00 23.36 14.98
N ASN A 386 19.94 23.44 14.05
CA ASN A 386 21.18 24.20 14.22
C ASN A 386 21.00 25.66 13.80
N ASP A 387 20.25 25.92 12.72
CA ASP A 387 20.00 27.27 12.18
C ASP A 387 18.65 27.88 12.60
N GLY A 388 17.76 27.08 13.21
CA GLY A 388 16.43 27.52 13.67
C GLY A 388 15.37 27.60 12.56
N THR A 389 15.65 27.11 11.36
CA THR A 389 14.68 27.13 10.25
C THR A 389 13.49 26.19 10.49
N PRO A 390 12.33 26.44 9.85
CA PRO A 390 11.19 25.53 9.95
C PRO A 390 11.48 24.17 9.30
N TYR A 391 11.03 23.08 9.92
CA TYR A 391 11.14 21.73 9.37
C TYR A 391 9.85 20.94 9.49
N PHE A 392 9.73 19.88 8.69
CA PHE A 392 8.61 18.94 8.75
C PHE A 392 8.96 17.73 9.61
N SER A 393 8.05 17.35 10.52
CA SER A 393 8.13 16.04 11.19
C SER A 393 7.89 14.94 10.17
N SER A 394 8.92 14.14 9.87
CA SER A 394 8.83 13.04 8.91
C SER A 394 8.59 11.69 9.58
N TYR A 395 7.84 10.85 8.88
CA TYR A 395 7.57 9.45 9.22
C TYR A 395 7.87 8.60 7.98
N VAL A 396 8.36 7.37 8.16
CA VAL A 396 8.75 6.49 7.05
C VAL A 396 7.97 5.18 7.15
N MET A 397 7.34 4.74 6.06
CA MET A 397 6.68 3.43 6.00
C MET A 397 6.97 2.68 4.69
N GLN A 398 7.62 1.53 4.82
CA GLN A 398 7.96 0.69 3.69
C GLN A 398 7.96 -0.80 4.05
N SER A 399 7.86 -1.67 3.04
CA SER A 399 7.80 -3.13 3.21
C SER A 399 9.05 -3.74 3.89
N LYS A 400 10.23 -3.10 3.74
CA LYS A 400 11.48 -3.51 4.41
C LYS A 400 11.45 -3.38 5.94
N LEU A 401 10.59 -2.52 6.51
CA LEU A 401 10.48 -2.36 7.96
C LEU A 401 9.87 -3.63 8.61
N SER A 402 10.25 -3.93 9.85
CA SER A 402 9.54 -4.93 10.66
C SER A 402 8.08 -4.51 10.94
N GLN A 403 7.21 -5.47 11.28
CA GLN A 403 5.81 -5.18 11.62
C GLN A 403 5.71 -4.15 12.76
N GLN A 404 6.52 -4.33 13.81
CA GLN A 404 6.54 -3.42 14.95
C GLN A 404 6.99 -2.00 14.56
N GLN A 405 7.94 -1.85 13.63
CA GLN A 405 8.35 -0.54 13.12
C GLN A 405 7.25 0.11 12.27
N ARG A 406 6.56 -0.64 11.40
CA ARG A 406 5.43 -0.12 10.62
C ARG A 406 4.27 0.32 11.52
N GLN A 407 3.89 -0.52 12.48
CA GLN A 407 2.83 -0.20 13.44
C GLN A 407 3.16 1.10 14.20
N ARG A 408 4.37 1.19 14.77
CA ARG A 408 4.84 2.42 15.46
C ARG A 408 4.84 3.66 14.56
N ALA A 409 5.18 3.52 13.28
CA ALA A 409 5.15 4.63 12.32
C ALA A 409 3.72 5.04 11.97
N ALA A 410 2.83 4.07 11.75
CA ALA A 410 1.42 4.27 11.47
C ALA A 410 0.70 4.95 12.64
N ASP A 411 0.92 4.49 13.87
CA ASP A 411 0.31 5.05 15.07
C ASP A 411 0.75 6.50 15.30
N ARG A 412 2.07 6.76 15.26
CA ARG A 412 2.61 8.12 15.40
C ARG A 412 2.08 9.08 14.33
N PHE A 413 1.94 8.64 13.07
CA PHE A 413 1.37 9.50 12.02
C PHE A 413 -0.15 9.64 12.13
N ARG A 414 -0.86 8.63 12.65
CA ARG A 414 -2.31 8.73 12.94
C ARG A 414 -2.56 9.80 14.00
N GLU A 415 -1.79 9.79 15.08
CA GLU A 415 -1.84 10.74 16.21
C GLU A 415 -1.31 12.15 15.85
N ALA A 416 -0.40 12.25 14.88
CA ALA A 416 0.19 13.53 14.47
C ALA A 416 -0.87 14.52 13.94
N ARG A 417 -0.81 15.77 14.42
CA ARG A 417 -1.62 16.88 13.88
C ARG A 417 -1.08 17.42 12.55
N SER A 418 0.24 17.36 12.36
CA SER A 418 0.94 17.79 11.15
C SER A 418 2.18 16.93 10.93
N GLY A 419 2.72 16.94 9.71
CA GLY A 419 3.90 16.17 9.32
C GLY A 419 3.76 15.48 7.96
N VAL A 420 4.82 14.79 7.56
CA VAL A 420 4.95 14.17 6.24
C VAL A 420 5.24 12.67 6.39
N LEU A 421 4.35 11.82 5.89
CA LEU A 421 4.56 10.37 5.81
C LEU A 421 5.15 10.01 4.45
N LEU A 422 6.41 9.61 4.43
CA LEU A 422 7.13 9.13 3.25
C LEU A 422 6.87 7.63 3.11
N SER A 423 6.28 7.20 2.01
CA SER A 423 5.73 5.85 1.90
C SER A 423 5.82 5.22 0.51
N SER A 424 5.69 3.90 0.52
CA SER A 424 5.45 3.07 -0.67
C SER A 424 3.98 2.60 -0.68
N ASP A 425 3.58 1.77 -1.64
CA ASP A 425 2.20 1.26 -1.73
C ASP A 425 1.73 0.39 -0.54
N VAL A 426 2.56 0.21 0.49
CA VAL A 426 2.17 -0.40 1.77
C VAL A 426 1.10 0.42 2.52
N THR A 427 1.03 1.74 2.31
CA THR A 427 -0.03 2.60 2.89
C THR A 427 -1.11 3.02 1.91
N ALA A 428 -0.95 2.71 0.61
CA ALA A 428 -1.84 3.19 -0.43
C ALA A 428 -3.26 2.64 -0.29
N ARG A 429 -3.43 1.43 0.26
CA ARG A 429 -4.72 0.78 0.46
C ARG A 429 -4.97 0.50 1.95
N GLY A 430 -6.23 0.43 2.37
CA GLY A 430 -6.66 0.11 3.75
C GLY A 430 -6.47 1.17 4.83
N MET A 431 -5.24 1.65 5.00
CA MET A 431 -4.82 2.49 6.11
C MET A 431 -5.68 3.75 6.31
N ASP A 432 -6.19 3.93 7.53
CA ASP A 432 -6.86 5.16 7.95
C ASP A 432 -5.93 6.07 8.77
N PHE A 433 -5.73 7.26 8.21
CA PHE A 433 -5.00 8.38 8.81
C PHE A 433 -5.94 9.59 8.80
N PRO A 434 -6.41 10.06 9.95
CA PRO A 434 -7.35 11.16 10.00
C PRO A 434 -6.66 12.46 9.61
N ASN A 435 -7.44 13.31 8.92
CA ASN A 435 -7.09 14.69 8.56
C ASN A 435 -5.79 14.81 7.74
N VAL A 436 -5.51 13.82 6.87
CA VAL A 436 -4.53 14.02 5.79
C VAL A 436 -5.08 15.09 4.86
N THR A 437 -4.33 16.16 4.69
CA THR A 437 -4.67 17.29 3.82
C THR A 437 -4.13 17.09 2.40
N HIS A 438 -2.94 16.51 2.28
CA HIS A 438 -2.22 16.39 1.01
C HIS A 438 -1.80 14.95 0.71
N VAL A 439 -2.04 14.49 -0.52
CA VAL A 439 -1.39 13.30 -1.08
C VAL A 439 -0.50 13.75 -2.22
N ILE A 440 0.80 13.53 -2.08
CA ILE A 440 1.81 13.83 -3.09
C ILE A 440 2.30 12.48 -3.64
N GLN A 441 2.44 12.37 -4.96
CA GLN A 441 2.92 11.19 -5.65
C GLN A 441 4.14 11.59 -6.48
N ILE A 442 5.24 10.87 -6.29
CA ILE A 442 6.46 11.04 -7.06
C ILE A 442 6.50 9.96 -8.13
N ASP A 443 6.51 10.38 -9.39
CA ASP A 443 6.43 9.53 -10.57
C ASP A 443 5.09 8.76 -10.71
N THR A 444 4.81 8.25 -11.91
CA THR A 444 3.56 7.53 -12.21
C THR A 444 3.49 6.23 -11.42
N PRO A 445 2.39 5.89 -10.73
CA PRO A 445 2.23 4.56 -10.14
C PRO A 445 2.27 3.44 -11.19
N ARG A 446 2.31 2.19 -10.75
CA ARG A 446 2.36 1.02 -11.67
C ARG A 446 1.07 0.86 -12.48
N GLU A 447 -0.06 1.22 -11.87
CA GLU A 447 -1.42 0.96 -12.30
C GLU A 447 -2.32 2.14 -11.92
N ARG A 448 -3.41 2.35 -12.67
CA ARG A 448 -4.38 3.44 -12.45
C ARG A 448 -5.04 3.34 -11.08
N GLU A 449 -5.36 2.11 -10.69
CA GLU A 449 -5.95 1.71 -9.42
C GLU A 449 -5.08 2.24 -8.28
N SER A 450 -3.76 2.03 -8.38
CA SER A 450 -2.80 2.49 -7.37
C SER A 450 -2.77 4.02 -7.24
N TYR A 451 -2.94 4.80 -8.32
CA TYR A 451 -3.13 6.26 -8.23
C TYR A 451 -4.37 6.61 -7.39
N ILE A 452 -5.50 5.97 -7.70
CA ILE A 452 -6.80 6.22 -7.06
C ILE A 452 -6.72 5.92 -5.56
N HIS A 453 -6.16 4.77 -5.16
CA HIS A 453 -6.07 4.40 -3.75
C HIS A 453 -5.12 5.30 -2.94
N ARG A 454 -3.97 5.69 -3.55
CA ARG A 454 -3.03 6.67 -2.98
C ARG A 454 -3.75 7.98 -2.70
N LEU A 455 -4.44 8.54 -3.71
CA LEU A 455 -5.21 9.78 -3.58
C LEU A 455 -6.30 9.66 -2.50
N GLY A 456 -7.00 8.51 -2.45
CA GLY A 456 -8.01 8.18 -1.45
C GLY A 456 -7.53 8.05 0.00
N ARG A 457 -6.30 8.50 0.33
CA ARG A 457 -5.89 8.82 1.71
C ARG A 457 -6.31 10.22 2.16
N THR A 458 -6.50 11.16 1.24
CA THR A 458 -7.08 12.50 1.51
C THR A 458 -8.57 12.52 1.15
N GLY A 459 -9.27 13.64 1.40
CA GLY A 459 -10.68 13.81 1.02
C GLY A 459 -11.68 12.95 1.80
N ARG A 460 -11.30 12.40 2.95
CA ARG A 460 -12.12 11.43 3.71
C ARG A 460 -13.18 12.11 4.57
N GLN A 461 -14.31 11.44 4.77
CA GLN A 461 -15.40 11.92 5.65
C GLN A 461 -15.89 13.33 5.26
N ASN A 462 -16.02 13.62 3.95
CA ASN A 462 -16.35 14.95 3.40
C ASN A 462 -15.38 16.09 3.79
N LYS A 463 -14.18 15.79 4.28
CA LYS A 463 -13.13 16.80 4.53
C LYS A 463 -12.45 17.19 3.23
N GLU A 464 -11.95 18.42 3.19
CA GLU A 464 -11.12 18.92 2.10
C GLU A 464 -9.75 18.23 2.04
N GLY A 465 -9.13 18.29 0.87
CA GLY A 465 -7.75 17.87 0.66
C GLY A 465 -7.36 17.87 -0.82
N GLN A 466 -6.06 17.77 -1.10
CA GLN A 466 -5.49 17.92 -2.44
C GLN A 466 -4.61 16.74 -2.85
N GLY A 467 -4.60 16.45 -4.15
CA GLY A 467 -3.68 15.51 -4.81
C GLY A 467 -2.64 16.23 -5.64
N TRP A 468 -1.38 15.82 -5.54
CA TRP A 468 -0.27 16.33 -6.33
C TRP A 468 0.52 15.17 -6.95
N LEU A 469 0.84 15.25 -8.24
CA LEU A 469 1.66 14.28 -8.97
C LEU A 469 2.85 15.02 -9.59
N ILE A 470 4.03 14.87 -8.99
CA ILE A 470 5.30 15.38 -9.52
C ILE A 470 5.83 14.35 -10.50
N LEU A 471 5.95 14.73 -11.78
CA LEU A 471 6.07 13.77 -12.88
C LEU A 471 7.30 14.05 -13.77
N PRO A 472 8.35 13.21 -13.70
CA PRO A 472 9.47 13.27 -14.62
C PRO A 472 9.04 13.10 -16.08
N ASN A 473 9.75 13.77 -16.99
CA ASN A 473 9.43 13.81 -18.41
C ASN A 473 9.33 12.40 -19.06
N SER A 474 10.21 11.45 -18.72
CA SER A 474 10.10 10.04 -19.15
C SER A 474 8.71 9.43 -18.97
N SER A 475 8.04 9.79 -17.87
CA SER A 475 6.81 9.17 -17.41
C SER A 475 5.55 9.87 -17.91
N VAL A 476 5.66 11.09 -18.45
CA VAL A 476 4.53 11.89 -18.99
C VAL A 476 3.69 11.11 -20.00
N ARG A 477 4.32 10.33 -20.88
CA ARG A 477 3.62 9.51 -21.89
C ARG A 477 2.84 8.37 -21.25
N SER A 478 3.39 7.73 -20.22
CA SER A 478 2.75 6.63 -19.50
C SER A 478 1.57 7.14 -18.67
N ALA A 479 1.78 8.22 -17.91
CA ALA A 479 0.76 8.89 -17.11
C ALA A 479 -0.47 9.28 -17.94
N ARG A 480 -0.27 9.87 -19.14
CA ARG A 480 -1.38 10.27 -20.02
C ARG A 480 -2.33 9.12 -20.34
N LYS A 481 -1.79 7.94 -20.65
CA LYS A 481 -2.58 6.75 -20.97
C LYS A 481 -3.22 6.14 -19.71
N MET A 482 -2.47 6.09 -18.61
CA MET A 482 -2.93 5.45 -17.36
C MET A 482 -4.02 6.26 -16.64
N LEU A 483 -3.88 7.59 -16.63
CA LEU A 483 -4.71 8.51 -15.85
C LEU A 483 -5.78 9.24 -16.69
N GLN A 484 -6.00 8.80 -17.93
CA GLN A 484 -7.03 9.34 -18.84
C GLN A 484 -8.41 9.38 -18.16
N GLY A 485 -9.16 10.49 -18.32
CA GLY A 485 -10.49 10.66 -17.73
C GLY A 485 -10.51 10.83 -16.21
N LEU A 486 -9.38 11.12 -15.56
CA LEU A 486 -9.36 11.66 -14.19
C LEU A 486 -9.28 13.19 -14.25
N PRO A 487 -9.92 13.94 -13.32
CA PRO A 487 -9.97 15.40 -13.33
C PRO A 487 -8.65 16.01 -12.79
N ILE A 488 -7.56 15.84 -13.55
CA ILE A 488 -6.21 16.28 -13.17
C ILE A 488 -5.83 17.53 -13.96
N GLN A 489 -5.55 18.62 -13.26
CA GLN A 489 -5.19 19.92 -13.83
C GLN A 489 -3.67 20.11 -13.82
N GLN A 490 -3.09 20.63 -14.91
CA GLN A 490 -1.67 20.96 -14.94
C GLN A 490 -1.37 22.17 -14.03
N ASN A 491 -0.28 22.09 -13.27
CA ASN A 491 0.20 23.17 -12.43
C ASN A 491 1.69 23.46 -12.71
N SER A 492 1.96 24.68 -13.16
CA SER A 492 3.30 25.23 -13.44
C SER A 492 3.67 26.39 -12.49
N SER A 493 3.07 26.41 -11.29
CA SER A 493 3.27 27.49 -10.30
C SER A 493 4.48 27.29 -9.38
N LEU A 494 5.18 26.16 -9.51
CA LEU A 494 6.36 25.82 -8.72
C LEU A 494 7.62 26.11 -9.53
N SER A 495 8.38 27.11 -9.11
CA SER A 495 9.57 27.62 -9.82
C SER A 495 10.60 26.53 -10.09
N SER A 496 10.81 25.62 -9.14
CA SER A 496 11.79 24.54 -9.24
C SER A 496 11.37 23.44 -10.22
N ALA A 497 10.09 23.36 -10.61
CA ALA A 497 9.63 22.43 -11.64
C ALA A 497 10.03 22.87 -13.06
N GLU A 498 9.95 24.18 -13.32
CA GLU A 498 10.16 24.80 -14.63
C GLU A 498 11.62 25.21 -14.90
N THR A 499 12.49 25.16 -13.89
CA THR A 499 13.91 25.63 -13.96
C THR A 499 14.76 24.78 -14.91
N ASP A 500 15.55 25.41 -15.78
CA ASP A 500 16.52 24.72 -16.65
C ASP A 500 17.86 24.45 -15.92
N VAL A 501 17.84 23.42 -15.09
CA VAL A 501 19.03 22.94 -14.37
C VAL A 501 20.13 22.44 -15.32
N ALA A 502 19.79 22.01 -16.53
CA ALA A 502 20.76 21.56 -17.54
C ALA A 502 21.45 22.75 -18.21
N GLY A 503 20.73 23.86 -18.42
CA GLY A 503 21.26 25.18 -18.80
C GLY A 503 22.08 25.87 -17.69
N GLY A 504 22.06 25.34 -16.47
CA GLY A 504 22.81 25.84 -15.32
C GLY A 504 22.03 26.75 -14.38
N GLU A 505 20.71 26.89 -14.56
CA GLU A 505 19.85 27.66 -13.66
C GLU A 505 19.57 26.88 -12.36
N THR A 506 19.53 27.60 -11.22
CA THR A 506 19.18 27.02 -9.91
C THR A 506 18.20 27.89 -9.14
N THR A 507 17.29 27.26 -8.42
CA THR A 507 16.48 27.92 -7.37
C THR A 507 17.12 27.69 -5.99
N PRO A 508 16.76 28.47 -4.96
CA PRO A 508 17.19 28.20 -3.59
C PRO A 508 16.85 26.77 -3.10
N HIS A 509 15.77 26.16 -3.61
CA HIS A 509 15.44 24.77 -3.29
C HIS A 509 16.37 23.76 -3.99
N HIS A 510 16.83 24.05 -5.22
CA HIS A 510 17.86 23.24 -5.88
C HIS A 510 19.16 23.22 -5.08
N GLU A 511 19.65 24.40 -4.68
CA GLU A 511 20.90 24.54 -3.92
C GLU A 511 20.82 23.87 -2.55
N LYS A 512 19.75 24.13 -1.77
CA LYS A 512 19.49 23.44 -0.50
C LYS A 512 19.44 21.92 -0.68
N THR A 513 18.74 21.44 -1.70
CA THR A 513 18.59 19.99 -1.94
C THR A 513 19.90 19.34 -2.36
N LYS A 514 20.70 20.01 -3.19
CA LYS A 514 22.04 19.56 -3.58
C LYS A 514 23.00 19.51 -2.40
N ALA A 515 22.94 20.51 -1.51
CA ALA A 515 23.69 20.51 -0.27
C ALA A 515 23.27 19.35 0.66
N LEU A 516 21.98 19.05 0.76
CA LEU A 516 21.50 17.86 1.46
C LEU A 516 22.05 16.58 0.82
N PHE A 517 21.97 16.40 -0.50
CA PHE A 517 22.53 15.22 -1.20
C PHE A 517 24.02 15.00 -0.91
N GLY A 518 24.79 16.08 -0.72
CA GLY A 518 26.20 16.01 -0.33
C GLY A 518 26.48 15.41 1.05
N THR A 519 25.50 15.36 1.97
CA THR A 519 25.68 14.76 3.31
C THR A 519 25.26 13.30 3.41
N LEU A 520 24.60 12.73 2.40
CA LEU A 520 24.08 11.36 2.48
C LEU A 520 25.17 10.27 2.37
N PRO A 521 25.00 9.14 3.08
CA PRO A 521 25.77 7.94 2.83
C PRO A 521 25.67 7.49 1.36
N ARG A 522 26.83 7.29 0.72
CA ARG A 522 26.93 6.81 -0.68
C ARG A 522 26.13 5.52 -0.93
N SER A 523 26.03 4.64 0.07
CA SER A 523 25.25 3.39 0.00
C SER A 523 23.75 3.62 -0.25
N ILE A 524 23.16 4.64 0.37
CA ILE A 524 21.75 5.02 0.15
C ILE A 524 21.59 5.53 -1.28
N LEU A 525 22.51 6.40 -1.73
CA LEU A 525 22.50 6.95 -3.09
C LEU A 525 22.64 5.85 -4.17
N ALA A 526 23.52 4.87 -4.02
CA ALA A 526 23.57 3.74 -4.96
C ALA A 526 22.36 2.83 -4.90
N THR A 527 21.77 2.63 -3.71
CA THR A 527 20.54 1.83 -3.58
C THR A 527 19.37 2.54 -4.29
N ALA A 528 19.29 3.88 -4.18
CA ALA A 528 18.34 4.68 -4.95
C ALA A 528 18.61 4.58 -6.46
N TYR A 529 19.84 4.87 -6.91
CA TYR A 529 20.28 4.77 -8.31
C TYR A 529 19.87 3.43 -8.94
N THR A 530 20.32 2.32 -8.35
CA THR A 530 20.05 0.97 -8.87
C THR A 530 18.57 0.60 -8.86
N SER A 531 17.77 1.18 -7.95
CA SER A 531 16.32 0.94 -7.90
C SER A 531 15.55 1.56 -9.06
N MET A 532 16.02 2.69 -9.61
CA MET A 532 15.36 3.40 -10.72
C MET A 532 15.19 2.51 -11.95
N PHE A 533 16.19 1.66 -12.19
CA PHE A 533 16.23 0.79 -13.36
C PHE A 533 15.32 -0.42 -13.27
N GLY A 534 14.91 -0.86 -12.08
CA GLY A 534 14.17 -2.12 -11.91
C GLY A 534 12.85 -2.13 -12.67
N MET A 535 12.10 -1.04 -12.60
CA MET A 535 10.73 -0.92 -13.14
C MET A 535 10.65 -0.18 -14.49
N ALA A 536 11.72 0.47 -14.95
CA ALA A 536 11.68 1.28 -16.16
C ALA A 536 11.38 0.43 -17.42
N THR A 537 10.44 0.87 -18.24
CA THR A 537 10.10 0.25 -19.53
C THR A 537 11.12 0.65 -20.60
N ASP A 538 11.52 1.92 -20.63
CA ASP A 538 12.63 2.42 -21.44
C ASP A 538 13.91 2.50 -20.58
N LYS A 539 14.81 1.53 -20.78
CA LYS A 539 16.08 1.45 -20.07
C LYS A 539 17.11 2.49 -20.52
N ALA A 540 16.99 3.04 -21.73
CA ALA A 540 17.93 4.02 -22.26
C ALA A 540 17.58 5.42 -21.73
N THR A 541 16.32 5.85 -21.91
CA THR A 541 15.85 7.16 -21.41
C THR A 541 16.04 7.30 -19.90
N ILE A 542 15.70 6.26 -19.11
CA ILE A 542 15.89 6.33 -17.65
C ILE A 542 17.38 6.37 -17.25
N ALA A 543 18.28 5.75 -18.04
CA ALA A 543 19.70 5.81 -17.76
C ALA A 543 20.24 7.22 -17.95
N GLU A 544 19.85 7.89 -19.04
CA GLU A 544 20.20 9.29 -19.29
C GLU A 544 19.69 10.21 -18.17
N GLU A 545 18.40 10.14 -17.83
CA GLU A 545 17.81 10.98 -16.77
C GLU A 545 18.42 10.74 -15.38
N VAL A 546 18.67 9.48 -15.00
CA VAL A 546 19.22 9.16 -13.67
C VAL A 546 20.71 9.49 -13.61
N ASN A 547 21.46 9.29 -14.70
CA ASN A 547 22.85 9.74 -14.81
C ASN A 547 22.96 11.27 -14.74
N GLU A 548 22.03 11.99 -15.37
CA GLU A 548 21.91 13.44 -15.24
C GLU A 548 21.59 13.87 -13.80
N TRP A 549 20.64 13.22 -13.13
CA TRP A 549 20.32 13.50 -11.73
C TRP A 549 21.53 13.34 -10.80
N THR A 550 22.38 12.33 -11.00
CA THR A 550 23.61 12.17 -10.21
C THR A 550 24.60 13.34 -10.39
N ARG A 551 24.66 13.92 -11.59
CA ARG A 551 25.55 15.05 -11.89
C ARG A 551 24.98 16.37 -11.40
N LEU A 552 23.77 16.71 -11.84
CA LEU A 552 23.15 18.01 -11.58
C LEU A 552 22.62 18.10 -10.15
N GLY A 553 21.88 17.08 -9.70
CA GLY A 553 21.22 17.03 -8.39
C GLY A 553 22.14 16.61 -7.25
N TRP A 554 22.92 15.54 -7.40
CA TRP A 554 23.84 15.08 -6.32
C TRP A 554 25.22 15.76 -6.37
N GLY A 555 25.54 16.47 -7.45
CA GLY A 555 26.81 17.19 -7.61
C GLY A 555 28.02 16.29 -7.90
N TRP A 556 27.83 15.09 -8.45
CA TRP A 556 28.94 14.19 -8.79
C TRP A 556 29.50 14.49 -10.18
N GLU A 557 30.82 14.40 -10.35
CA GLU A 557 31.44 14.58 -11.67
C GLU A 557 31.03 13.51 -12.68
N LYS A 558 30.84 12.28 -12.22
CA LYS A 558 30.49 11.10 -13.03
C LYS A 558 29.42 10.25 -12.32
N PRO A 559 28.49 9.63 -13.05
CA PRO A 559 27.54 8.69 -12.49
C PRO A 559 28.22 7.48 -11.83
N PRO A 560 27.55 6.80 -10.87
CA PRO A 560 28.07 5.60 -10.22
C PRO A 560 28.39 4.48 -11.21
N SER A 561 29.52 3.79 -10.98
CA SER A 561 29.84 2.56 -11.70
C SER A 561 29.01 1.38 -11.19
N VAL A 562 28.46 0.58 -12.09
CA VAL A 562 27.77 -0.69 -11.79
C VAL A 562 28.54 -1.89 -12.34
N SER A 563 28.30 -3.10 -11.82
CA SER A 563 28.96 -4.29 -12.38
C SER A 563 28.34 -4.67 -13.73
N TYR A 564 29.17 -5.02 -14.71
CA TYR A 564 28.69 -5.44 -16.04
C TYR A 564 27.67 -6.60 -16.00
N PRO A 565 27.84 -7.67 -15.19
CA PRO A 565 26.84 -8.74 -15.10
C PRO A 565 25.48 -8.27 -14.55
N TRP A 566 25.47 -7.30 -13.62
CA TRP A 566 24.23 -6.69 -13.14
C TRP A 566 23.57 -5.86 -14.24
N ALA A 567 24.35 -5.04 -14.95
CA ALA A 567 23.84 -4.23 -16.05
C ALA A 567 23.26 -5.10 -17.19
N GLN A 568 23.93 -6.20 -17.53
CA GLN A 568 23.42 -7.17 -18.49
C GLN A 568 22.10 -7.81 -18.03
N LYS A 569 22.01 -8.24 -16.76
CA LYS A 569 20.77 -8.77 -16.17
C LYS A 569 19.62 -7.74 -16.16
N MET A 570 19.92 -6.46 -16.03
CA MET A 570 18.94 -5.36 -16.05
C MET A 570 18.61 -4.82 -17.46
N GLY A 571 19.24 -5.35 -18.52
CA GLY A 571 19.06 -4.84 -19.90
C GLY A 571 19.77 -3.50 -20.18
N LEU A 572 20.73 -3.11 -19.35
CA LEU A 572 21.47 -1.84 -19.39
C LEU A 572 22.86 -1.93 -20.02
N ALA A 573 23.32 -3.12 -20.43
CA ALA A 573 24.68 -3.30 -20.96
C ALA A 573 25.02 -2.41 -22.17
N ASN A 574 24.00 -2.00 -22.94
CA ASN A 574 24.12 -1.11 -24.09
C ASN A 574 23.45 0.27 -23.87
N ALA A 575 23.05 0.60 -22.63
CA ALA A 575 22.37 1.87 -22.36
C ALA A 575 23.39 3.03 -22.32
N PRO A 576 23.08 4.21 -22.90
CA PRO A 576 23.99 5.35 -22.92
C PRO A 576 24.43 5.81 -21.53
N GLY A 577 25.69 6.23 -21.40
CA GLY A 577 26.25 6.79 -20.16
C GLY A 577 26.43 5.80 -19.01
N MET A 578 26.16 4.50 -19.19
CA MET A 578 26.41 3.50 -18.15
C MET A 578 27.91 3.30 -17.94
N HIS A 579 28.38 3.52 -16.71
CA HIS A 579 29.75 3.25 -16.31
C HIS A 579 29.85 1.85 -15.68
N PHE A 580 30.81 1.05 -16.14
CA PHE A 580 31.06 -0.28 -15.59
C PHE A 580 32.28 -0.28 -14.68
N SER A 581 32.20 -0.94 -13.52
CA SER A 581 33.38 -1.12 -12.67
C SER A 581 34.22 -2.31 -13.13
N GLU A 582 35.54 -2.14 -13.08
CA GLU A 582 36.50 -3.24 -13.26
C GLU A 582 36.37 -4.25 -12.11
N ALA A 583 36.71 -5.51 -12.40
CA ALA A 583 36.55 -6.64 -11.48
C ALA A 583 37.33 -6.42 -10.16
N GLY A 584 36.60 -6.06 -9.10
CA GLY A 584 37.15 -5.82 -7.75
C GLY A 584 36.71 -4.48 -7.14
N GLN A 585 36.28 -3.50 -7.93
CA GLN A 585 35.69 -2.27 -7.40
C GLN A 585 34.16 -2.43 -7.26
N ARG A 586 33.71 -2.88 -6.08
CA ARG A 586 32.30 -2.82 -5.70
C ARG A 586 31.95 -1.42 -5.22
N PHE A 587 30.78 -0.93 -5.63
CA PHE A 587 30.22 0.28 -5.03
C PHE A 587 29.94 0.03 -3.54
N GLY A 588 30.74 0.64 -2.66
CA GLY A 588 30.60 0.52 -1.20
C GLY A 588 31.92 0.34 -0.44
N ASP A 589 32.98 -0.17 -1.08
CA ASP A 589 34.27 -0.40 -0.42
C ASP A 589 35.27 0.75 -0.63
N ARG A 590 35.91 1.16 0.48
CA ARG A 590 36.99 2.17 0.64
C ARG A 590 36.55 3.65 0.79
N SER A 591 36.31 4.05 2.04
CA SER A 591 37.15 5.07 2.72
C SER A 591 36.64 5.29 4.16
N GLY A 592 37.34 4.72 5.14
CA GLY A 592 37.10 4.96 6.57
C GLY A 592 38.44 5.22 7.25
N GLY A 593 38.60 6.41 7.83
CA GLY A 593 39.87 6.87 8.39
C GLY A 593 40.34 6.06 9.60
N ARG A 594 41.67 5.94 9.74
CA ARG A 594 42.35 5.26 10.84
C ARG A 594 42.24 6.07 12.14
N PHE A 595 41.18 5.85 12.91
CA PHE A 595 41.14 6.21 14.33
C PHE A 595 40.80 4.95 15.14
N GLY A 596 41.68 4.62 16.09
CA GLY A 596 41.42 3.58 17.07
C GLY A 596 40.93 4.21 18.35
N ASP A 597 39.84 3.68 18.90
CA ASP A 597 39.61 3.68 20.34
C ASP A 597 38.96 2.36 20.78
N ARG A 598 39.02 2.07 22.08
CA ARG A 598 38.75 0.74 22.66
C ARG A 598 37.33 0.59 23.21
N SER A 599 36.96 -0.68 23.49
CA SER A 599 35.77 -1.14 24.22
C SER A 599 34.45 -1.05 23.42
N ASP A 600 33.47 -1.95 23.54
CA ASP A 600 33.41 -3.26 24.22
C ASP A 600 32.57 -4.26 23.39
N GLY A 601 32.77 -5.56 23.63
CA GLY A 601 32.31 -6.60 22.71
C GLY A 601 30.84 -7.01 22.81
N TYR A 602 30.23 -7.29 21.65
CA TYR A 602 29.17 -8.30 21.51
C TYR A 602 29.44 -9.14 20.26
N SER A 603 29.47 -10.46 20.40
CA SER A 603 29.78 -11.39 19.32
C SER A 603 28.62 -11.52 18.32
N SER A 604 28.75 -10.94 17.13
CA SER A 604 27.87 -11.24 16.00
C SER A 604 28.22 -12.61 15.42
N ARG A 605 27.31 -13.59 15.60
CA ARG A 605 27.37 -14.86 14.89
C ARG A 605 27.26 -14.62 13.39
N GLU A 606 28.09 -15.31 12.62
CA GLU A 606 27.92 -15.43 11.17
C GLU A 606 26.54 -16.05 10.88
N SER A 607 25.67 -15.26 10.25
CA SER A 607 24.40 -15.75 9.73
C SER A 607 24.62 -16.23 8.30
N SER A 608 24.96 -17.50 8.14
CA SER A 608 25.02 -18.16 6.83
C SER A 608 23.63 -18.16 6.20
N ASP A 609 23.41 -17.30 5.19
CA ASP A 609 22.17 -17.25 4.43
C ASP A 609 22.02 -18.54 3.60
N PRO A 610 20.97 -19.36 3.82
CA PRO A 610 20.82 -20.65 3.15
C PRO A 610 20.45 -20.57 1.67
N PHE A 611 20.24 -19.37 1.09
CA PHE A 611 19.80 -19.20 -0.30
C PHE A 611 20.93 -18.94 -1.32
N ASP A 612 22.14 -18.60 -0.88
CA ASP A 612 23.25 -18.26 -1.80
C ASP A 612 23.79 -19.49 -2.59
N SER A 613 23.48 -20.72 -2.12
CA SER A 613 23.85 -21.98 -2.78
C SER A 613 22.81 -22.54 -3.76
N MET A 614 21.67 -21.87 -3.93
CA MET A 614 20.54 -22.41 -4.71
C MET A 614 20.62 -22.15 -6.23
N ALA A 615 21.51 -21.25 -6.67
CA ALA A 615 21.69 -20.94 -8.10
C ALA A 615 22.80 -21.77 -8.80
N SER A 616 23.73 -22.35 -8.04
CA SER A 616 24.87 -23.12 -8.56
C SER A 616 24.61 -24.63 -8.63
N ASN A 617 23.71 -25.15 -7.79
CA ASN A 617 23.38 -26.59 -7.73
C ASN A 617 22.20 -27.02 -8.62
N ALA A 618 21.58 -26.11 -9.38
CA ALA A 618 20.48 -26.43 -10.32
C ALA A 618 20.96 -26.77 -11.76
N ARG A 619 22.27 -26.99 -11.96
CA ARG A 619 22.87 -27.36 -13.26
C ARG A 619 23.91 -28.50 -13.18
N ARG A 620 23.90 -29.26 -12.10
CA ARG A 620 24.58 -30.55 -12.01
C ARG A 620 23.60 -31.57 -11.44
N ASP A 621 23.59 -32.73 -12.07
CA ASP A 621 22.86 -33.96 -11.72
C ASP A 621 21.50 -34.16 -12.40
N ASP A 622 21.55 -34.29 -13.74
CA ASP A 622 20.88 -35.42 -14.39
C ASP A 622 21.90 -36.27 -15.16
N HIS A 623 22.50 -37.24 -14.46
CA HIS A 623 22.55 -38.65 -14.86
C HIS A 623 23.53 -39.47 -14.01
N GLY A 624 22.96 -40.48 -13.32
CA GLY A 624 23.41 -41.86 -13.46
C GLY A 624 24.78 -42.28 -12.89
N ARG A 625 24.76 -42.93 -11.72
CA ARG A 625 25.86 -43.78 -11.23
C ARG A 625 26.18 -44.92 -12.19
N GLY A 626 27.46 -45.28 -12.33
CA GLY A 626 27.87 -46.57 -12.90
C GLY A 626 29.38 -46.81 -12.82
N ARG A 627 29.84 -47.68 -11.93
CA ARG A 627 31.26 -48.07 -11.80
C ARG A 627 31.41 -49.59 -11.70
N SER A 628 31.82 -50.23 -12.79
CA SER A 628 32.75 -51.39 -12.75
C SER A 628 33.20 -51.86 -14.14
N GLY A 629 34.52 -51.97 -14.33
CA GLY A 629 35.15 -53.17 -14.90
C GLY A 629 35.13 -53.44 -16.42
N GLY A 630 36.31 -53.26 -17.05
CA GLY A 630 36.96 -54.32 -17.83
C GLY A 630 36.78 -54.36 -19.36
N PHE A 631 37.93 -54.31 -20.07
CA PHE A 631 38.14 -54.65 -21.50
C PHE A 631 37.40 -53.73 -22.51
N GLY A 632 37.90 -53.41 -23.71
CA GLY A 632 39.17 -53.65 -24.41
C GLY A 632 39.03 -53.13 -25.86
N ARG A 633 40.13 -52.78 -26.55
CA ARG A 633 40.27 -52.42 -28.00
C ARG A 633 38.96 -52.38 -28.83
N GLY A 634 38.53 -51.31 -29.49
CA GLY A 634 39.29 -50.27 -30.21
C GLY A 634 38.89 -50.28 -31.71
N GLY A 635 38.98 -49.15 -32.42
CA GLY A 635 38.87 -49.11 -33.89
C GLY A 635 37.61 -48.48 -34.50
N SER A 636 37.82 -47.26 -35.04
CA SER A 636 37.41 -46.80 -36.38
C SER A 636 35.94 -46.62 -36.81
N SER A 637 35.78 -45.53 -37.59
CA SER A 637 34.85 -45.31 -38.70
C SER A 637 33.33 -45.41 -38.52
N GLY A 638 32.66 -44.27 -38.75
CA GLY A 638 31.96 -44.13 -40.03
C GLY A 638 30.43 -44.11 -40.01
N GLY A 639 29.87 -43.06 -40.64
CA GLY A 639 28.83 -43.27 -41.66
C GLY A 639 27.35 -43.27 -41.23
N ARG A 640 26.73 -42.09 -41.32
CA ARG A 640 25.44 -41.83 -42.02
C ARG A 640 24.44 -42.98 -42.21
N SER A 641 23.32 -42.92 -41.48
CA SER A 641 21.94 -42.94 -42.03
C SER A 641 20.98 -42.66 -40.86
N GLY A 642 19.97 -41.80 -40.89
CA GLY A 642 19.25 -41.24 -42.05
C GLY A 642 18.04 -42.11 -42.38
N GLY A 643 16.81 -41.62 -42.16
CA GLY A 643 15.60 -42.34 -42.59
C GLY A 643 14.45 -42.38 -41.57
N PHE A 644 13.71 -41.27 -41.50
CA PHE A 644 12.25 -41.23 -41.46
C PHE A 644 11.42 -42.46 -41.01
N GLY A 645 10.61 -42.21 -39.98
CA GLY A 645 9.16 -42.12 -40.17
C GLY A 645 8.33 -43.38 -39.88
N GLY A 646 7.00 -43.21 -39.85
CA GLY A 646 6.05 -44.32 -39.75
C GLY A 646 5.22 -44.35 -38.47
N SER A 647 4.48 -43.29 -38.18
CA SER A 647 3.33 -43.35 -37.28
C SER A 647 2.35 -44.44 -37.71
N ARG A 648 1.82 -45.25 -36.78
CA ARG A 648 0.35 -45.45 -36.62
C ARG A 648 -0.06 -46.45 -35.52
N SER A 649 -1.05 -46.01 -34.75
CA SER A 649 -2.20 -46.74 -34.18
C SER A 649 -2.14 -48.25 -33.95
N GLY A 650 -2.48 -48.66 -32.73
CA GLY A 650 -3.00 -49.99 -32.41
C GLY A 650 -3.60 -50.00 -31.02
N GLY A 651 -4.93 -50.06 -30.91
CA GLY A 651 -5.64 -50.20 -29.64
C GLY A 651 -5.87 -51.66 -29.25
N TYR A 652 -6.91 -51.89 -28.43
CA TYR A 652 -7.30 -53.17 -27.79
C TYR A 652 -6.33 -53.60 -26.67
N GLY A 653 -6.76 -53.86 -25.43
CA GLY A 653 -8.07 -54.32 -24.98
C GLY A 653 -7.91 -55.70 -24.31
N GLY A 654 -8.73 -56.00 -23.30
CA GLY A 654 -8.79 -57.33 -22.68
C GLY A 654 -8.06 -57.44 -21.34
N GLY A 655 -8.82 -57.47 -20.24
CA GLY A 655 -8.31 -57.94 -18.95
C GLY A 655 -8.55 -59.45 -18.77
N ARG A 656 -7.90 -60.04 -17.76
CA ARG A 656 -8.42 -61.23 -17.07
C ARG A 656 -7.77 -61.44 -15.70
N SER A 657 -8.51 -62.09 -14.83
CA SER A 657 -8.18 -62.48 -13.46
C SER A 657 -7.26 -63.71 -13.39
N GLY A 658 -6.56 -63.86 -12.25
CA GLY A 658 -5.87 -65.09 -11.87
C GLY A 658 -5.23 -64.94 -10.47
N GLY A 659 -5.59 -65.80 -9.51
CA GLY A 659 -5.15 -65.72 -8.12
C GLY A 659 -4.09 -66.75 -7.73
N TYR A 660 -4.27 -67.37 -6.55
CA TYR A 660 -3.32 -68.20 -5.76
C TYR A 660 -2.29 -67.40 -4.94
N GLY A 661 -1.98 -67.75 -3.68
CA GLY A 661 -2.63 -68.73 -2.79
C GLY A 661 -1.71 -69.28 -1.67
N GLY A 662 -2.20 -69.30 -0.42
CA GLY A 662 -1.59 -70.02 0.73
C GLY A 662 -0.52 -69.24 1.53
N GLY A 663 -0.34 -69.44 2.85
CA GLY A 663 -1.14 -70.24 3.80
C GLY A 663 -0.36 -70.68 5.05
N ARG A 664 -1.08 -70.91 6.17
CA ARG A 664 -0.65 -71.40 7.52
C ARG A 664 0.08 -70.40 8.44
N GLY A 665 -0.20 -70.35 9.75
CA GLY A 665 -1.32 -70.96 10.49
C GLY A 665 -1.14 -71.06 12.03
N GLY A 666 -2.26 -71.13 12.75
CA GLY A 666 -2.40 -71.65 14.13
C GLY A 666 -2.11 -70.70 15.31
N ASP A 667 -2.72 -70.87 16.49
CA ASP A 667 -3.93 -71.64 16.87
C ASP A 667 -4.41 -71.28 18.31
N ARG A 668 -5.73 -71.35 18.60
CA ARG A 668 -6.38 -71.49 19.96
C ARG A 668 -6.15 -70.37 21.03
N SER A 669 -6.93 -70.18 22.12
CA SER A 669 -8.26 -70.63 22.66
C SER A 669 -8.53 -69.89 24.00
N SER A 670 -9.72 -69.72 24.62
CA SER A 670 -11.15 -69.83 24.22
C SER A 670 -12.07 -69.47 25.42
N GLY A 671 -13.26 -68.87 25.20
CA GLY A 671 -14.34 -68.67 26.20
C GLY A 671 -14.60 -67.20 26.58
N GLY A 672 -15.83 -66.77 26.93
CA GLY A 672 -17.13 -67.45 26.95
C GLY A 672 -18.10 -66.86 28.00
N ARG A 673 -19.40 -66.72 27.67
CA ARG A 673 -20.55 -66.26 28.52
C ARG A 673 -20.57 -64.77 28.92
N SER A 674 -21.71 -64.14 29.28
CA SER A 674 -23.14 -64.30 28.89
C SER A 674 -24.03 -63.23 29.59
N GLY A 675 -25.09 -62.73 28.91
CA GLY A 675 -26.19 -61.94 29.51
C GLY A 675 -26.00 -60.40 29.48
N GLY A 676 -27.04 -59.56 29.41
CA GLY A 676 -28.48 -59.81 29.25
C GLY A 676 -29.34 -58.73 29.96
N TYR A 677 -30.46 -58.32 29.34
CA TYR A 677 -31.44 -57.26 29.79
C TYR A 677 -30.93 -55.79 29.73
N GLY A 678 -31.77 -54.77 29.46
CA GLY A 678 -33.17 -54.75 28.98
C GLY A 678 -34.00 -53.54 29.47
N GLY A 679 -34.77 -52.88 28.59
CA GLY A 679 -35.72 -51.77 28.89
C GLY A 679 -35.21 -50.38 28.46
N ARG A 680 -35.81 -49.60 27.54
CA ARG A 680 -37.19 -49.07 27.36
C ARG A 680 -37.72 -48.25 28.55
N SER A 681 -37.85 -46.93 28.38
CA SER A 681 -39.16 -46.25 28.25
C SER A 681 -39.02 -44.77 27.88
N SER A 682 -40.04 -44.22 27.22
CA SER A 682 -40.19 -42.81 26.85
C SER A 682 -40.39 -41.88 28.05
N PHE A 683 -40.04 -40.60 27.88
CA PHE A 683 -40.94 -39.45 28.09
C PHE A 683 -40.49 -38.29 27.20
#